data_AF-A0A8I1WLH3-F1
#
_entry.id   AF-A0A8I1WLH3-F1
#
_cell.length_a   1.000
_cell.length_b   1.000
_cell.length_c   1.000
_cell.angle_alpha   90.00
_cell.angle_beta   90.00
_cell.angle_gamma   90.00
#
_symmetry.space_group_name_H-M   'P 1'
#
loop_
_entity.id
_entity.type
_entity.pdbx_description
1 polymer ?
#
loop_
_entity_poly.entity_id
_entity_poly.type
_entity_poly.pdbx_seq_one_letter_code
_entity_poly.pdbx_strand_id
1 'polypeptide(L)'
;MTGFAMAGPAKYIKLGKEKIMNKIYLIIWSKTKNCWIVVSEIAKRHGKTATQRGGRVVLSALVAASLLAGTSVCRPVWAGIKTNDGAVLGQIESGTASGLASMVAGVGNTASGDLSFSFGQYSVASDYLTVAFGTRTIASGTHSTAFGQDTEASGNYSVAFGGAAYYSDGTLERKVIASGPHATAFGSGSHATGYLATAFGASSTSKSLSSLAFGQGTIAGVDDAEGNGQLSTAFGRDTRAYADASTAFGILTQAGSTDTKGTKVMSGTASTAFGKDTRAYADYSTAFGLGSQAGITDGTGKAYGGTASVAFGKDSKAFADNSLAALGGKTETNAEGSAAIGVGATVSQAGTVALGAESKAGTESGISGFNPLGAGKTSANPNAWKSTHAAIAVGNGSAVTRQITGVAAGTAPTDAVNVAQLSALADAVGDSALAIKGTSGSGSVRLANQTLSVIGGNNNITTAADGQEIKVNLSNSLNLGTDGRVAFGTGTNPTTLNSSGLTINGGPSVTTGGINAGGKKITGVAAGTDNTDAVNLQQLKAAVADVDFDPVLNTSGNSGTGSVNLKSGKLNVIGADGNITTTASGEDIRIGLSNNVDVTTLHATTVSATTVTADTVDTMVLHAGPSLEIGPGSKITGLAAGTDPMDAVNYGQLTAVQNQLDNVHFNVANSSTGTGTSR
;
A
#
# COMPACT_ATOMS: atom_id res chain seq x y z
N MET A 1 48.53 9.01 37.50
CA MET A 1 47.70 10.22 37.69
C MET A 1 46.30 9.74 38.06
N THR A 2 45.95 9.53 39.33
CA THR A 2 45.73 10.45 40.48
C THR A 2 44.24 10.71 40.71
N GLY A 3 43.77 10.38 41.92
CA GLY A 3 42.68 11.07 42.62
C GLY A 3 41.35 10.29 42.73
N PHE A 4 41.11 9.46 43.76
CA PHE A 4 40.58 9.79 45.11
C PHE A 4 39.13 10.32 45.16
N ALA A 5 38.21 9.49 45.69
CA ALA A 5 37.51 9.77 46.95
C ALA A 5 36.67 8.53 47.40
N MET A 6 37.20 7.81 48.39
CA MET A 6 36.47 6.86 49.23
C MET A 6 35.70 7.63 50.32
N ALA A 7 34.54 7.11 50.72
CA ALA A 7 34.01 7.24 52.08
C ALA A 7 33.30 5.94 52.51
N GLY A 8 34.11 5.00 52.99
CA GLY A 8 33.93 4.18 54.20
C GLY A 8 32.64 3.37 54.46
N PRO A 9 32.73 2.03 54.57
CA PRO A 9 31.80 1.23 55.36
C PRO A 9 32.17 1.31 56.86
N ALA A 10 31.21 1.68 57.71
CA ALA A 10 31.42 1.76 59.14
C ALA A 10 31.53 0.35 59.77
N LYS A 11 32.70 0.07 60.36
CA LYS A 11 32.89 -0.93 61.42
C LYS A 11 32.17 -0.47 62.68
N TYR A 12 31.35 -1.33 63.29
CA TYR A 12 31.11 -1.30 64.73
C TYR A 12 31.10 -2.72 65.32
N ILE A 13 32.25 -3.05 65.93
CA ILE A 13 32.44 -3.56 67.29
C ILE A 13 31.34 -4.50 67.85
N LYS A 14 31.73 -5.76 68.00
CA LYS A 14 31.11 -6.76 68.89
C LYS A 14 31.46 -6.39 70.34
N LEU A 15 30.50 -5.84 71.10
CA LEU A 15 30.60 -5.62 72.54
C LEU A 15 29.57 -6.51 73.26
N GLY A 16 30.02 -7.03 74.40
CA GLY A 16 29.40 -8.13 75.13
C GLY A 16 28.07 -7.80 75.80
N LYS A 17 27.49 -8.88 76.34
CA LYS A 17 26.30 -8.92 77.19
C LYS A 17 26.26 -7.77 78.19
N GLU A 18 25.27 -6.89 78.07
CA GLU A 18 24.67 -6.25 79.24
C GLU A 18 23.18 -5.98 79.00
N LYS A 19 22.41 -6.32 80.03
CA LYS A 19 20.96 -6.38 80.09
C LYS A 19 20.38 -4.96 80.15
N ILE A 20 19.92 -4.40 79.02
CA ILE A 20 19.20 -3.12 79.04
C ILE A 20 17.70 -3.39 79.28
N MET A 21 17.29 -3.20 80.53
CA MET A 21 15.88 -3.13 80.95
C MET A 21 15.20 -1.89 80.34
N ASN A 22 14.12 -2.10 79.62
CA ASN A 22 13.20 -1.05 79.19
C ASN A 22 12.41 -0.56 80.43
N LYS A 23 12.71 0.64 80.96
CA LYS A 23 11.98 1.20 82.12
C LYS A 23 10.87 2.12 81.63
N ILE A 24 9.62 1.68 81.74
CA ILE A 24 8.42 2.42 81.35
C ILE A 24 8.04 3.40 82.48
N TYR A 25 7.96 4.70 82.17
CA TYR A 25 7.51 5.76 83.08
C TYR A 25 6.34 6.55 82.48
N LEU A 26 5.39 6.97 83.32
CA LEU A 26 4.30 7.89 82.99
C LEU A 26 4.48 9.22 83.74
N ILE A 27 4.18 10.33 83.06
CA ILE A 27 4.23 11.68 83.63
C ILE A 27 2.81 12.07 84.06
N ILE A 28 2.61 12.37 85.34
CA ILE A 28 1.30 12.65 85.92
C ILE A 28 1.32 14.00 86.64
N TRP A 29 0.26 14.80 86.49
CA TRP A 29 0.11 16.08 87.18
C TRP A 29 -0.32 15.88 88.63
N SER A 30 0.47 16.36 89.59
CA SER A 30 0.13 16.30 91.01
C SER A 30 -0.54 17.59 91.48
N LYS A 31 -1.86 17.55 91.74
CA LYS A 31 -2.63 18.71 92.23
C LYS A 31 -2.18 19.22 93.60
N THR A 32 -1.56 18.40 94.44
CA THR A 32 -1.11 18.82 95.78
C THR A 32 0.28 19.44 95.77
N LYS A 33 1.11 19.14 94.76
CA LYS A 33 2.45 19.73 94.60
C LYS A 33 2.56 20.76 93.48
N ASN A 34 1.49 20.92 92.69
CA ASN A 34 1.37 21.85 91.58
C ASN A 34 2.52 21.74 90.55
N CYS A 35 2.96 20.51 90.27
CA CYS A 35 3.99 20.21 89.29
C CYS A 35 3.78 18.81 88.66
N TRP A 36 4.39 18.57 87.50
CA TRP A 36 4.43 17.26 86.84
C TRP A 36 5.49 16.37 87.52
N ILE A 37 5.14 15.12 87.82
CA ILE A 37 6.05 14.14 88.41
C ILE A 37 6.12 12.87 87.56
N VAL A 38 7.30 12.25 87.52
CA VAL A 38 7.56 11.01 86.78
C VAL A 38 7.38 9.82 87.73
N VAL A 39 6.54 8.85 87.36
CA VAL A 39 6.26 7.65 88.17
C VAL A 39 6.37 6.39 87.29
N SER A 40 6.83 5.28 87.86
CA SER A 40 6.86 3.98 87.18
C SER A 40 5.43 3.46 86.95
N GLU A 41 5.16 2.87 85.78
CA GLU A 41 3.85 2.36 85.33
C GLU A 41 3.22 1.31 86.30
N ILE A 42 3.99 0.73 87.23
CA ILE A 42 3.56 -0.37 88.12
C ILE A 42 3.08 0.14 89.50
N ALA A 43 3.02 1.45 89.74
CA ALA A 43 2.61 1.98 91.05
C ALA A 43 1.09 1.79 91.31
N LYS A 44 0.74 0.85 92.20
CA LYS A 44 -0.64 0.58 92.64
C LYS A 44 -1.19 1.70 93.56
N ARG A 45 -2.41 2.14 93.27
CA ARG A 45 -3.22 3.07 94.08
C ARG A 45 -3.63 2.42 95.41
N HIS A 46 -3.08 2.87 96.54
CA HIS A 46 -3.58 2.49 97.87
C HIS A 46 -4.82 3.31 98.26
N GLY A 47 -5.94 2.63 98.48
CA GLY A 47 -7.17 3.20 99.05
C GLY A 47 -7.38 2.75 100.50
N LYS A 48 -7.35 3.73 101.41
CA LYS A 48 -7.86 3.83 102.79
C LYS A 48 -8.08 2.56 103.64
N THR A 49 -7.28 2.45 104.71
CA THR A 49 -7.48 1.60 105.89
C THR A 49 -8.49 2.26 106.85
N ALA A 50 -9.50 1.51 107.29
CA ALA A 50 -10.42 1.93 108.36
C ALA A 50 -9.90 1.48 109.73
N THR A 51 -10.08 2.36 110.71
CA THR A 51 -9.54 2.34 112.07
C THR A 51 -10.20 1.25 112.93
N GLN A 52 -9.39 0.40 113.58
CA GLN A 52 -9.82 -0.48 114.68
C GLN A 52 -9.75 0.32 116.00
N ARG A 53 -10.85 0.37 116.75
CA ARG A 53 -10.88 0.80 118.16
C ARG A 53 -11.20 -0.42 119.01
N GLY A 54 -10.25 -0.80 119.86
CA GLY A 54 -10.41 -1.86 120.84
C GLY A 54 -11.29 -1.45 122.03
N GLY A 55 -12.03 -2.43 122.53
CA GLY A 55 -12.71 -2.44 123.83
C GLY A 55 -12.84 -3.89 124.28
N ARG A 56 -12.20 -4.21 125.41
CA ARG A 56 -12.06 -5.56 126.02
C ARG A 56 -13.39 -6.06 126.60
N VAL A 57 -13.54 -7.38 126.77
CA VAL A 57 -13.72 -8.10 128.07
C VAL A 57 -14.25 -9.55 127.87
N VAL A 58 -13.39 -10.52 128.25
CA VAL A 58 -13.60 -11.73 129.10
C VAL A 58 -14.65 -12.79 128.73
N LEU A 59 -14.12 -13.96 128.33
CA LEU A 59 -14.25 -15.32 128.92
C LEU A 59 -15.61 -16.04 129.07
N SER A 60 -15.55 -17.32 128.66
CA SER A 60 -16.29 -18.52 129.15
C SER A 60 -17.79 -18.68 128.82
N ALA A 61 -18.13 -19.67 127.97
CA ALA A 61 -18.66 -20.98 128.39
C ALA A 61 -19.15 -21.85 127.21
N LEU A 62 -18.98 -23.16 127.41
CA LEU A 62 -19.63 -24.31 126.75
C LEU A 62 -19.07 -24.89 125.44
N VAL A 63 -18.23 -25.90 125.64
CA VAL A 63 -17.97 -27.04 124.76
C VAL A 63 -19.11 -28.07 124.90
N ALA A 64 -19.32 -28.86 123.83
CA ALA A 64 -20.03 -30.14 123.73
C ALA A 64 -21.53 -30.13 123.37
N ALA A 65 -21.82 -30.28 122.07
CA ALA A 65 -22.66 -31.35 121.51
C ALA A 65 -22.72 -31.24 119.97
N SER A 66 -22.67 -32.38 119.27
CA SER A 66 -22.86 -32.59 117.82
C SER A 66 -21.65 -32.48 116.86
N LEU A 67 -20.62 -33.29 117.12
CA LEU A 67 -20.07 -34.13 116.04
C LEU A 67 -21.16 -35.13 115.65
N LEU A 68 -21.81 -34.96 114.49
CA LEU A 68 -22.52 -36.01 113.69
C LEU A 68 -23.40 -35.36 112.61
N ALA A 69 -22.76 -34.72 111.63
CA ALA A 69 -23.19 -34.61 110.23
C ALA A 69 -22.17 -33.73 109.51
N GLY A 70 -21.18 -34.36 108.88
CA GLY A 70 -20.25 -33.66 108.01
C GLY A 70 -20.97 -33.18 106.75
N THR A 71 -21.47 -31.95 106.76
CA THR A 71 -21.55 -31.10 105.57
C THR A 71 -21.35 -29.65 106.01
N SER A 72 -20.30 -29.02 105.49
CA SER A 72 -20.06 -27.59 105.64
C SER A 72 -21.04 -26.83 104.76
N VAL A 73 -22.32 -26.80 105.11
CA VAL A 73 -23.25 -25.83 104.49
C VAL A 73 -22.94 -24.46 105.08
N CYS A 74 -22.33 -23.61 104.25
CA CYS A 74 -22.30 -22.18 104.47
C CYS A 74 -23.76 -21.72 104.70
N ARG A 75 -24.10 -21.32 105.93
CA ARG A 75 -25.39 -20.67 106.18
C ARG A 75 -25.34 -19.34 105.43
N PRO A 76 -26.23 -19.06 104.46
CA PRO A 76 -26.23 -17.78 103.78
C PRO A 76 -26.41 -16.69 104.84
N VAL A 77 -25.42 -15.82 105.00
CA VAL A 77 -25.58 -14.59 105.75
C VAL A 77 -26.54 -13.74 104.94
N TRP A 78 -27.79 -13.68 105.41
CA TRP A 78 -28.82 -12.79 104.88
C TRP A 78 -28.37 -11.34 105.12
N ALA A 79 -27.70 -10.75 104.12
CA ALA A 79 -27.61 -9.30 104.03
C ALA A 79 -28.98 -8.81 103.56
N GLY A 80 -29.79 -8.31 104.50
CA GLY A 80 -31.12 -7.79 104.20
C GLY A 80 -31.06 -6.74 103.09
N ILE A 81 -31.59 -7.07 101.92
CA ILE A 81 -31.92 -6.11 100.87
C ILE A 81 -33.15 -5.35 101.38
N LYS A 82 -32.98 -4.08 101.76
CA LYS A 82 -34.11 -3.18 101.95
C LYS A 82 -34.65 -2.82 100.57
N THR A 83 -35.87 -3.25 100.26
CA THR A 83 -36.63 -2.67 99.15
C THR A 83 -37.18 -1.31 99.61
N ASN A 84 -36.94 -0.26 98.83
CA ASN A 84 -37.64 1.01 98.99
C ASN A 84 -39.04 0.85 98.39
N ASP A 85 -39.92 0.11 99.07
CA ASP A 85 -41.39 0.30 99.04
C ASP A 85 -42.06 -0.82 99.85
N GLY A 86 -43.00 -0.41 100.71
CA GLY A 86 -43.67 -1.23 101.73
C GLY A 86 -44.67 -2.26 101.19
N ALA A 87 -44.24 -3.15 100.29
CA ALA A 87 -45.03 -4.32 99.92
C ALA A 87 -44.69 -5.50 100.86
N VAL A 88 -45.70 -5.98 101.59
CA VAL A 88 -45.67 -7.30 102.22
C VAL A 88 -45.58 -8.34 101.09
N LEU A 89 -44.42 -8.98 100.94
CA LEU A 89 -44.23 -10.09 100.00
C LEU A 89 -44.14 -11.39 100.78
N GLY A 90 -45.06 -12.31 100.50
CA GLY A 90 -44.89 -13.73 100.79
C GLY A 90 -43.58 -14.22 100.17
N GLN A 91 -42.84 -15.02 100.95
CA GLN A 91 -41.67 -15.81 100.55
C GLN A 91 -40.73 -15.15 99.52
N ILE A 92 -39.81 -14.30 99.98
CA ILE A 92 -38.57 -14.05 99.24
C ILE A 92 -37.83 -15.40 99.18
N GLU A 93 -37.80 -16.05 98.01
CA GLU A 93 -37.06 -17.29 97.83
C GLU A 93 -35.58 -17.06 98.15
N SER A 94 -35.10 -17.72 99.21
CA SER A 94 -33.69 -17.69 99.59
C SER A 94 -32.86 -18.38 98.51
N GLY A 95 -31.75 -17.77 98.11
CA GLY A 95 -30.79 -18.43 97.24
C GLY A 95 -30.12 -19.64 97.93
N THR A 96 -29.69 -20.62 97.13
CA THR A 96 -29.09 -21.88 97.60
C THR A 96 -27.62 -21.98 97.19
N ALA A 97 -26.70 -21.96 98.16
CA ALA A 97 -25.28 -22.20 97.95
C ALA A 97 -24.90 -23.59 98.49
N SER A 98 -24.75 -24.59 97.63
CA SER A 98 -24.47 -25.98 98.02
C SER A 98 -23.09 -26.48 97.58
N GLY A 99 -22.41 -25.78 96.67
CA GLY A 99 -21.04 -26.12 96.25
C GLY A 99 -19.99 -25.65 97.25
N LEU A 100 -18.84 -26.33 97.29
CA LEU A 100 -17.71 -25.95 98.14
C LEU A 100 -17.20 -24.56 97.76
N ALA A 101 -17.12 -23.64 98.74
CA ALA A 101 -16.72 -22.24 98.53
C ALA A 101 -17.54 -21.50 97.45
N SER A 102 -18.79 -21.90 97.25
CA SER A 102 -19.75 -21.18 96.40
C SER A 102 -20.30 -19.92 97.11
N MET A 103 -20.75 -18.93 96.33
CA MET A 103 -21.51 -17.79 96.86
C MET A 103 -22.77 -17.52 96.05
N VAL A 104 -23.80 -17.09 96.77
CA VAL A 104 -25.07 -16.63 96.21
C VAL A 104 -25.41 -15.26 96.77
N ALA A 105 -25.85 -14.35 95.91
CA ALA A 105 -26.37 -13.04 96.32
C ALA A 105 -27.57 -12.62 95.46
N GLY A 106 -28.72 -12.34 96.09
CA GLY A 106 -29.97 -12.00 95.42
C GLY A 106 -31.10 -13.02 95.69
N VAL A 107 -32.11 -13.08 94.81
CA VAL A 107 -33.36 -13.83 95.04
C VAL A 107 -33.43 -15.07 94.15
N GLY A 108 -33.77 -16.23 94.73
CA GLY A 108 -34.00 -17.48 93.98
C GLY A 108 -32.80 -18.02 93.20
N ASN A 109 -31.59 -17.56 93.51
CA ASN A 109 -30.36 -17.97 92.83
C ASN A 109 -29.84 -19.31 93.38
N THR A 110 -29.18 -20.11 92.56
CA THR A 110 -28.55 -21.38 92.96
C THR A 110 -27.08 -21.37 92.57
N ALA A 111 -26.17 -21.67 93.50
CA ALA A 111 -24.76 -21.95 93.25
C ALA A 111 -24.43 -23.35 93.79
N SER A 112 -24.53 -24.37 92.94
CA SER A 112 -24.32 -25.76 93.32
C SER A 112 -22.95 -26.32 92.94
N GLY A 113 -22.22 -25.64 92.05
CA GLY A 113 -20.87 -26.03 91.67
C GLY A 113 -19.81 -25.57 92.66
N ASP A 114 -18.69 -26.27 92.75
CA ASP A 114 -17.55 -25.85 93.58
C ASP A 114 -16.91 -24.57 93.03
N LEU A 115 -16.59 -23.63 93.91
CA LEU A 115 -16.08 -22.29 93.59
C LEU A 115 -16.99 -21.50 92.63
N SER A 116 -18.30 -21.81 92.60
CA SER A 116 -19.27 -21.15 91.73
C SER A 116 -19.91 -19.91 92.35
N PHE A 117 -20.27 -18.95 91.50
CA PHE A 117 -20.81 -17.65 91.90
C PHE A 117 -22.13 -17.39 91.18
N SER A 118 -23.22 -17.19 91.94
CA SER A 118 -24.52 -16.80 91.38
C SER A 118 -25.05 -15.49 91.98
N PHE A 119 -25.26 -14.48 91.14
CA PHE A 119 -25.71 -13.14 91.53
C PHE A 119 -26.95 -12.71 90.73
N GLY A 120 -27.91 -12.04 91.38
CA GLY A 120 -29.09 -11.44 90.72
C GLY A 120 -30.41 -12.12 91.08
N GLN A 121 -31.19 -12.54 90.08
CA GLN A 121 -32.51 -13.14 90.28
C GLN A 121 -32.70 -14.43 89.46
N TYR A 122 -33.03 -15.54 90.10
CA TYR A 122 -33.25 -16.84 89.46
C TYR A 122 -32.07 -17.34 88.60
N SER A 123 -30.84 -16.99 88.98
CA SER A 123 -29.62 -17.38 88.27
C SER A 123 -29.02 -18.66 88.84
N VAL A 124 -28.46 -19.52 87.99
CA VAL A 124 -27.95 -20.85 88.34
C VAL A 124 -26.49 -20.98 87.91
N ALA A 125 -25.59 -21.24 88.86
CA ALA A 125 -24.19 -21.57 88.65
C ALA A 125 -23.95 -23.00 89.17
N SER A 126 -23.94 -24.00 88.28
CA SER A 126 -24.09 -25.41 88.69
C SER A 126 -22.83 -26.25 88.59
N ASP A 127 -21.80 -25.80 87.88
CA ASP A 127 -20.56 -26.55 87.63
C ASP A 127 -19.32 -25.86 88.26
N TYR A 128 -18.16 -26.51 88.21
CA TYR A 128 -16.90 -26.04 88.78
C TYR A 128 -16.46 -24.69 88.18
N LEU A 129 -16.12 -23.73 89.05
CA LEU A 129 -15.66 -22.38 88.69
C LEU A 129 -16.59 -21.61 87.74
N THR A 130 -17.90 -21.75 87.92
CA THR A 130 -18.91 -21.05 87.11
C THR A 130 -19.29 -19.69 87.67
N VAL A 131 -19.68 -18.77 86.78
CA VAL A 131 -20.19 -17.44 87.15
C VAL A 131 -21.52 -17.18 86.44
N ALA A 132 -22.61 -17.06 87.19
CA ALA A 132 -23.92 -16.64 86.70
C ALA A 132 -24.27 -15.28 87.32
N PHE A 133 -24.51 -14.27 86.49
CA PHE A 133 -24.81 -12.91 86.95
C PHE A 133 -25.97 -12.30 86.19
N GLY A 134 -27.03 -11.90 86.89
CA GLY A 134 -28.17 -11.18 86.35
C GLY A 134 -29.49 -11.93 86.57
N THR A 135 -30.40 -11.87 85.59
CA THR A 135 -31.77 -12.42 85.73
C THR A 135 -31.94 -13.65 84.85
N ARG A 136 -32.32 -14.78 85.44
CA ARG A 136 -32.53 -16.07 84.74
C ARG A 136 -31.32 -16.51 83.91
N THR A 137 -30.12 -16.29 84.44
CA THR A 137 -28.87 -16.72 83.79
C THR A 137 -28.47 -18.11 84.25
N ILE A 138 -27.92 -18.94 83.37
CA ILE A 138 -27.50 -20.32 83.67
C ILE A 138 -26.05 -20.49 83.23
N ALA A 139 -25.14 -20.75 84.16
CA ALA A 139 -23.76 -21.15 83.91
C ALA A 139 -23.58 -22.59 84.40
N SER A 140 -23.55 -23.53 83.46
CA SER A 140 -23.56 -24.97 83.75
C SER A 140 -22.42 -25.75 83.11
N GLY A 141 -21.56 -25.12 82.31
CA GLY A 141 -20.32 -25.73 81.85
C GLY A 141 -19.15 -25.42 82.79
N THR A 142 -18.17 -26.30 82.93
CA THR A 142 -16.99 -26.06 83.78
C THR A 142 -16.26 -24.78 83.32
N HIS A 143 -15.90 -23.87 84.22
CA HIS A 143 -15.32 -22.53 83.92
C HIS A 143 -16.19 -21.61 83.05
N SER A 144 -17.50 -21.87 82.94
CA SER A 144 -18.39 -21.03 82.13
C SER A 144 -18.78 -19.73 82.83
N THR A 145 -19.09 -18.71 82.03
CA THR A 145 -19.58 -17.42 82.53
C THR A 145 -20.84 -17.01 81.77
N ALA A 146 -21.96 -16.83 82.48
CA ALA A 146 -23.21 -16.31 81.96
C ALA A 146 -23.53 -14.96 82.62
N PHE A 147 -23.76 -13.92 81.82
CA PHE A 147 -24.01 -12.56 82.31
C PHE A 147 -25.16 -11.88 81.54
N GLY A 148 -26.11 -11.33 82.30
CA GLY A 148 -27.18 -10.45 81.81
C GLY A 148 -28.57 -11.02 82.05
N GLN A 149 -29.39 -11.15 81.02
CA GLN A 149 -30.78 -11.60 81.16
C GLN A 149 -31.09 -12.75 80.20
N ASP A 150 -31.58 -13.88 80.73
CA ASP A 150 -31.92 -15.07 79.94
C ASP A 150 -30.75 -15.58 79.08
N THR A 151 -29.59 -15.69 79.72
CA THR A 151 -28.34 -16.14 79.10
C THR A 151 -27.95 -17.52 79.61
N GLU A 152 -27.43 -18.38 78.76
CA GLU A 152 -27.03 -19.74 79.08
C GLU A 152 -25.61 -20.02 78.57
N ALA A 153 -24.69 -20.35 79.47
CA ALA A 153 -23.33 -20.79 79.19
C ALA A 153 -23.19 -22.24 79.66
N SER A 154 -23.51 -23.19 78.78
CA SER A 154 -23.51 -24.62 79.08
C SER A 154 -22.29 -25.37 78.54
N GLY A 155 -21.53 -24.76 77.62
CA GLY A 155 -20.26 -25.32 77.17
C GLY A 155 -19.14 -25.12 78.19
N ASN A 156 -18.19 -26.05 78.28
CA ASN A 156 -17.00 -25.86 79.10
C ASN A 156 -16.18 -24.67 78.60
N TYR A 157 -15.71 -23.80 79.50
CA TYR A 157 -15.01 -22.55 79.20
C TYR A 157 -15.80 -21.58 78.31
N SER A 158 -17.12 -21.74 78.23
CA SER A 158 -17.96 -20.88 77.41
C SER A 158 -18.27 -19.55 78.09
N VAL A 159 -18.55 -18.53 77.28
CA VAL A 159 -18.94 -17.21 77.75
C VAL A 159 -20.22 -16.78 77.04
N ALA A 160 -21.28 -16.53 77.80
CA ALA A 160 -22.53 -15.96 77.32
C ALA A 160 -22.76 -14.59 77.97
N PHE A 161 -22.86 -13.52 77.18
CA PHE A 161 -23.07 -12.16 77.66
C PHE A 161 -24.14 -11.44 76.84
N GLY A 162 -25.17 -10.91 77.49
CA GLY A 162 -26.18 -10.10 76.81
C GLY A 162 -27.58 -10.22 77.41
N GLY A 163 -28.59 -10.08 76.55
CA GLY A 163 -29.99 -10.21 76.94
C GLY A 163 -30.77 -11.00 75.90
N ALA A 164 -31.82 -11.70 76.29
CA ALA A 164 -32.71 -12.30 75.30
C ALA A 164 -33.24 -11.26 74.31
N ALA A 165 -33.45 -11.69 73.08
CA ALA A 165 -34.27 -10.97 72.12
C ALA A 165 -35.76 -11.22 72.47
N TYR A 166 -36.55 -10.17 72.42
CA TYR A 166 -37.99 -10.20 72.70
C TYR A 166 -38.76 -9.71 71.48
N TYR A 167 -39.88 -10.36 71.19
CA TYR A 167 -40.85 -9.83 70.26
C TYR A 167 -41.46 -8.53 70.81
N SER A 168 -42.13 -7.76 69.95
CA SER A 168 -42.79 -6.50 70.35
C SER A 168 -43.89 -6.68 71.40
N ASP A 169 -44.42 -7.90 71.56
CA ASP A 169 -45.40 -8.28 72.57
C ASP A 169 -44.78 -8.69 73.92
N GLY A 170 -43.44 -8.65 74.03
CA GLY A 170 -42.70 -9.03 75.23
C GLY A 170 -42.48 -10.54 75.41
N THR A 171 -42.89 -11.37 74.43
CA THR A 171 -42.56 -12.80 74.46
C THR A 171 -41.09 -13.04 74.09
N LEU A 172 -40.47 -14.03 74.73
CA LEU A 172 -39.07 -14.35 74.49
C LEU A 172 -38.91 -14.95 73.09
N GLU A 173 -38.16 -14.27 72.23
CA GLU A 173 -37.79 -14.76 70.91
C GLU A 173 -36.60 -15.71 71.02
N ARG A 174 -35.50 -15.22 71.62
CA ARG A 174 -34.22 -15.95 71.59
C ARG A 174 -33.32 -15.61 72.77
N LYS A 175 -32.85 -16.63 73.49
CA LYS A 175 -31.85 -16.50 74.56
C LYS A 175 -30.45 -16.20 74.01
N VAL A 176 -29.55 -15.79 74.89
CA VAL A 176 -28.11 -15.87 74.59
C VAL A 176 -27.64 -17.27 74.97
N ILE A 177 -27.04 -18.01 74.06
CA ILE A 177 -26.59 -19.40 74.32
C ILE A 177 -25.14 -19.57 73.87
N ALA A 178 -24.27 -19.96 74.79
CA ALA A 178 -22.94 -20.46 74.51
C ALA A 178 -22.85 -21.93 74.97
N SER A 179 -23.24 -22.87 74.11
CA SER A 179 -23.29 -24.30 74.42
C SER A 179 -22.09 -25.08 73.89
N GLY A 180 -21.38 -24.52 72.90
CA GLY A 180 -20.15 -25.11 72.40
C GLY A 180 -19.00 -24.99 73.42
N PRO A 181 -18.11 -25.99 73.57
CA PRO A 181 -16.93 -25.83 74.39
C PRO A 181 -16.03 -24.72 73.83
N HIS A 182 -15.51 -23.86 74.72
CA HIS A 182 -14.79 -22.62 74.40
C HIS A 182 -15.60 -21.62 73.54
N ALA A 183 -16.92 -21.76 73.44
CA ALA A 183 -17.74 -20.87 72.64
C ALA A 183 -17.97 -19.52 73.33
N THR A 184 -18.06 -18.45 72.54
CA THR A 184 -18.37 -17.11 73.02
C THR A 184 -19.61 -16.60 72.33
N ALA A 185 -20.68 -16.32 73.08
CA ALA A 185 -21.89 -15.68 72.61
C ALA A 185 -22.03 -14.30 73.28
N PHE A 186 -21.99 -13.24 72.50
CA PHE A 186 -22.09 -11.87 72.97
C PHE A 186 -23.13 -11.08 72.17
N GLY A 187 -24.13 -10.49 72.85
CA GLY A 187 -25.16 -9.66 72.22
C GLY A 187 -26.57 -10.24 72.32
N SER A 188 -27.57 -9.46 71.90
CA SER A 188 -28.97 -9.84 72.12
C SER A 188 -29.36 -11.08 71.31
N GLY A 189 -29.78 -12.13 72.01
CA GLY A 189 -30.12 -13.42 71.41
C GLY A 189 -28.98 -14.13 70.67
N SER A 190 -27.70 -13.83 70.91
CA SER A 190 -26.61 -14.49 70.15
C SER A 190 -26.46 -15.97 70.52
N HIS A 191 -26.12 -16.84 69.55
CA HIS A 191 -25.92 -18.27 69.74
C HIS A 191 -24.56 -18.74 69.24
N ALA A 192 -23.75 -19.34 70.12
CA ALA A 192 -22.49 -19.99 69.78
C ALA A 192 -22.55 -21.47 70.23
N THR A 193 -22.87 -22.37 69.31
CA THR A 193 -23.14 -23.78 69.61
C THR A 193 -21.99 -24.71 69.18
N GLY A 194 -21.15 -24.29 68.25
CA GLY A 194 -19.97 -25.05 67.81
C GLY A 194 -18.77 -24.96 68.76
N TYR A 195 -17.87 -25.95 68.70
CA TYR A 195 -16.59 -25.89 69.43
C TYR A 195 -15.74 -24.70 68.95
N LEU A 196 -15.20 -23.88 69.87
CA LEU A 196 -14.48 -22.62 69.56
C LEU A 196 -15.30 -21.60 68.74
N ALA A 197 -16.63 -21.75 68.66
CA ALA A 197 -17.47 -20.84 67.89
C ALA A 197 -17.60 -19.47 68.58
N THR A 198 -17.61 -18.40 67.79
CA THR A 198 -17.80 -17.04 68.29
C THR A 198 -18.97 -16.38 67.59
N ALA A 199 -20.00 -16.02 68.35
CA ALA A 199 -21.14 -15.25 67.90
C ALA A 199 -21.15 -13.90 68.62
N PHE A 200 -20.92 -12.81 67.88
CA PHE A 200 -20.87 -11.45 68.42
C PHE A 200 -21.84 -10.54 67.67
N GLY A 201 -22.89 -10.07 68.34
CA GLY A 201 -23.89 -9.16 67.81
C GLY A 201 -25.32 -9.62 68.08
N ALA A 202 -26.28 -8.71 67.96
CA ALA A 202 -27.70 -9.06 68.11
C ALA A 202 -28.12 -9.93 66.92
N SER A 203 -28.71 -11.10 67.11
CA SER A 203 -29.02 -11.96 65.94
C SER A 203 -28.08 -13.14 65.68
N SER A 204 -26.82 -12.99 66.08
CA SER A 204 -25.70 -13.71 65.46
C SER A 204 -25.67 -15.17 65.90
N THR A 205 -25.39 -16.07 64.96
CA THR A 205 -25.41 -17.51 65.20
C THR A 205 -24.16 -18.18 64.60
N SER A 206 -23.38 -18.87 65.43
CA SER A 206 -22.15 -19.57 65.04
C SER A 206 -22.26 -21.03 65.45
N LYS A 207 -22.38 -21.93 64.45
CA LYS A 207 -22.84 -23.32 64.66
C LYS A 207 -21.75 -24.37 64.56
N SER A 208 -20.77 -24.13 63.71
CA SER A 208 -19.75 -25.14 63.37
C SER A 208 -18.43 -24.90 64.09
N LEU A 209 -17.51 -25.87 64.00
CA LEU A 209 -16.16 -25.80 64.57
C LEU A 209 -15.41 -24.54 64.13
N SER A 210 -14.92 -23.77 65.10
CA SER A 210 -14.11 -22.55 64.89
C SER A 210 -14.76 -21.54 63.93
N SER A 211 -16.10 -21.50 63.90
CA SER A 211 -16.86 -20.54 63.11
C SER A 211 -16.91 -19.16 63.80
N LEU A 212 -17.05 -18.10 63.01
CA LEU A 212 -17.11 -16.72 63.48
C LEU A 212 -18.30 -15.99 62.84
N ALA A 213 -19.31 -15.65 63.63
CA ALA A 213 -20.43 -14.80 63.24
C ALA A 213 -20.34 -13.45 63.96
N PHE A 214 -20.12 -12.36 63.22
CA PHE A 214 -19.98 -11.01 63.77
C PHE A 214 -20.96 -10.02 63.12
N GLY A 215 -21.74 -9.31 63.92
CA GLY A 215 -22.73 -8.32 63.48
C GLY A 215 -24.17 -8.78 63.66
N GLN A 216 -25.10 -8.12 62.98
CA GLN A 216 -26.54 -8.33 63.21
C GLN A 216 -27.10 -9.41 62.29
N GLY A 217 -27.76 -10.42 62.87
CA GLY A 217 -28.41 -11.50 62.11
C GLY A 217 -27.45 -12.34 61.25
N THR A 218 -26.17 -12.39 61.61
CA THR A 218 -25.17 -13.17 60.87
C THR A 218 -25.23 -14.65 61.24
N ILE A 219 -24.92 -15.52 60.28
CA ILE A 219 -24.87 -16.97 60.47
C ILE A 219 -23.54 -17.49 59.91
N ALA A 220 -22.74 -18.12 60.76
CA ALA A 220 -21.53 -18.85 60.37
C ALA A 220 -21.69 -20.33 60.70
N GLY A 221 -21.56 -21.16 59.68
CA GLY A 221 -21.73 -22.60 59.73
C GLY A 221 -23.19 -23.04 59.66
N VAL A 222 -23.36 -24.35 59.77
CA VAL A 222 -24.65 -25.05 59.77
C VAL A 222 -24.62 -26.16 60.81
N ASP A 223 -25.80 -26.63 61.23
CA ASP A 223 -25.92 -27.77 62.14
C ASP A 223 -25.81 -29.09 61.34
N ASP A 224 -24.72 -29.23 60.58
CA ASP A 224 -24.51 -30.40 59.74
C ASP A 224 -23.91 -31.56 60.56
N ALA A 225 -24.62 -32.68 60.57
CA ALA A 225 -24.15 -33.91 61.22
C ALA A 225 -22.86 -34.45 60.58
N GLU A 226 -22.57 -34.08 59.33
CA GLU A 226 -21.35 -34.44 58.61
C GLU A 226 -20.14 -33.56 59.01
N GLY A 227 -20.37 -32.55 59.85
CA GLY A 227 -19.32 -31.66 60.34
C GLY A 227 -18.89 -30.60 59.33
N ASN A 228 -19.66 -30.36 58.28
CA ASN A 228 -19.42 -29.27 57.32
C ASN A 228 -19.79 -27.89 57.92
N GLY A 229 -19.31 -26.81 57.30
CA GLY A 229 -19.43 -25.42 57.78
C GLY A 229 -18.28 -24.96 58.70
N GLN A 230 -17.22 -25.74 58.86
CA GLN A 230 -16.09 -25.43 59.75
C GLN A 230 -15.30 -24.22 59.27
N LEU A 231 -14.68 -23.47 60.19
CA LEU A 231 -13.83 -22.31 59.86
C LEU A 231 -14.56 -21.22 59.05
N SER A 232 -15.89 -21.25 59.02
CA SER A 232 -16.70 -20.27 58.31
C SER A 232 -16.69 -18.92 59.03
N THR A 233 -16.68 -17.84 58.25
CA THR A 233 -16.65 -16.47 58.77
C THR A 233 -17.75 -15.63 58.13
N ALA A 234 -18.69 -15.13 58.93
CA ALA A 234 -19.75 -14.23 58.50
C ALA A 234 -19.65 -12.89 59.25
N PHE A 235 -19.51 -11.78 58.53
CA PHE A 235 -19.41 -10.43 59.09
C PHE A 235 -20.45 -9.48 58.49
N GLY A 236 -21.10 -8.67 59.32
CA GLY A 236 -21.96 -7.56 58.88
C GLY A 236 -23.43 -7.72 59.28
N ARG A 237 -24.35 -7.61 58.31
CA ARG A 237 -25.80 -7.61 58.57
C ARG A 237 -26.53 -8.62 57.68
N ASP A 238 -27.25 -9.56 58.27
CA ASP A 238 -27.93 -10.67 57.56
C ASP A 238 -26.99 -11.46 56.64
N THR A 239 -25.73 -11.60 57.06
CA THR A 239 -24.66 -12.26 56.29
C THR A 239 -24.58 -13.74 56.66
N ARG A 240 -24.38 -14.61 55.68
CA ARG A 240 -24.39 -16.08 55.82
C ARG A 240 -23.13 -16.69 55.22
N ALA A 241 -22.37 -17.43 56.02
CA ALA A 241 -21.25 -18.25 55.56
C ALA A 241 -21.54 -19.69 55.97
N TYR A 242 -22.04 -20.51 55.05
CA TYR A 242 -22.59 -21.82 55.40
C TYR A 242 -21.60 -22.98 55.24
N ALA A 243 -20.70 -22.89 54.27
CA ALA A 243 -19.82 -23.99 53.89
C ALA A 243 -18.45 -23.93 54.59
N ASP A 244 -17.68 -25.02 54.48
CA ASP A 244 -16.34 -25.12 55.02
C ASP A 244 -15.42 -24.02 54.50
N ALA A 245 -14.69 -23.37 55.39
CA ALA A 245 -13.79 -22.25 55.10
C ALA A 245 -14.45 -21.12 54.28
N SER A 246 -15.79 -21.03 54.27
CA SER A 246 -16.50 -19.98 53.54
C SER A 246 -16.41 -18.64 54.26
N THR A 247 -16.26 -17.56 53.50
CA THR A 247 -16.13 -16.20 54.04
C THR A 247 -17.18 -15.30 53.42
N ALA A 248 -18.04 -14.70 54.23
CA ALA A 248 -19.06 -13.77 53.80
C ALA A 248 -18.94 -12.45 54.57
N PHE A 249 -18.90 -11.31 53.87
CA PHE A 249 -18.79 -9.98 54.47
C PHE A 249 -19.76 -8.98 53.81
N GLY A 250 -20.48 -8.22 54.63
CA GLY A 250 -21.27 -7.07 54.19
C GLY A 250 -22.75 -7.13 54.60
N ILE A 251 -23.67 -6.96 53.65
CA ILE A 251 -25.11 -6.87 53.93
C ILE A 251 -25.91 -7.80 53.01
N LEU A 252 -26.70 -8.71 53.57
CA LEU A 252 -27.45 -9.71 52.78
C LEU A 252 -26.52 -10.54 51.88
N THR A 253 -25.33 -10.86 52.39
CA THR A 253 -24.28 -11.57 51.66
C THR A 253 -24.28 -13.05 52.00
N GLN A 254 -24.00 -13.91 51.02
CA GLN A 254 -24.02 -15.36 51.19
C GLN A 254 -22.79 -16.01 50.55
N ALA A 255 -22.03 -16.75 51.36
CA ALA A 255 -21.00 -17.67 50.91
C ALA A 255 -21.43 -19.11 51.22
N GLY A 256 -21.50 -19.92 50.19
CA GLY A 256 -22.04 -21.26 50.17
C GLY A 256 -23.56 -21.36 50.18
N SER A 257 -24.01 -22.59 49.96
CA SER A 257 -25.40 -22.95 49.81
C SER A 257 -25.76 -24.10 50.73
N THR A 258 -27.03 -24.15 51.10
CA THR A 258 -27.60 -25.20 51.93
C THR A 258 -28.76 -25.87 51.21
N ASP A 259 -29.24 -26.97 51.77
CA ASP A 259 -30.51 -27.55 51.37
C ASP A 259 -31.67 -26.57 51.64
N THR A 260 -32.86 -26.93 51.17
CA THR A 260 -34.08 -26.12 51.32
C THR A 260 -34.50 -25.91 52.77
N LYS A 261 -33.94 -26.67 53.71
CA LYS A 261 -34.20 -26.58 55.15
C LYS A 261 -33.12 -25.79 55.90
N GLY A 262 -31.99 -25.46 55.27
CA GLY A 262 -30.85 -24.83 55.92
C GLY A 262 -30.08 -25.74 56.86
N THR A 263 -30.24 -27.06 56.73
CA THR A 263 -29.70 -28.07 57.66
C THR A 263 -28.39 -28.68 57.18
N LYS A 264 -28.16 -28.73 55.87
CA LYS A 264 -26.98 -29.36 55.29
C LYS A 264 -26.27 -28.43 54.30
N VAL A 265 -24.93 -28.43 54.29
CA VAL A 265 -24.17 -27.74 53.24
C VAL A 265 -24.30 -28.49 51.92
N MET A 266 -24.67 -27.78 50.85
CA MET A 266 -24.83 -28.37 49.52
C MET A 266 -23.70 -27.99 48.57
N SER A 267 -23.07 -26.83 48.77
CA SER A 267 -21.92 -26.33 48.01
C SER A 267 -21.33 -25.09 48.66
N GLY A 268 -20.16 -24.65 48.18
CA GLY A 268 -19.51 -23.40 48.58
C GLY A 268 -18.27 -23.58 49.42
N THR A 269 -17.64 -24.75 49.43
CA THR A 269 -16.39 -24.96 50.15
C THR A 269 -15.35 -23.94 49.69
N ALA A 270 -14.71 -23.26 50.64
CA ALA A 270 -13.78 -22.15 50.42
C ALA A 270 -14.34 -21.01 49.54
N SER A 271 -15.65 -20.82 49.50
CA SER A 271 -16.28 -19.71 48.77
C SER A 271 -16.12 -18.39 49.51
N THR A 272 -16.01 -17.29 48.75
CA THR A 272 -15.84 -15.94 49.29
C THR A 272 -16.86 -14.98 48.70
N ALA A 273 -17.61 -14.29 49.55
CA ALA A 273 -18.61 -13.31 49.15
C ALA A 273 -18.40 -11.98 49.90
N PHE A 274 -18.26 -10.86 49.17
CA PHE A 274 -18.04 -9.53 49.75
C PHE A 274 -18.91 -8.47 49.07
N GLY A 275 -19.73 -7.75 49.85
CA GLY A 275 -20.53 -6.64 49.33
C GLY A 275 -21.94 -6.59 49.90
N LYS A 276 -22.90 -6.11 49.09
CA LYS A 276 -24.32 -6.11 49.43
C LYS A 276 -25.06 -6.99 48.43
N ASP A 277 -25.94 -7.85 48.91
CA ASP A 277 -26.70 -8.79 48.08
C ASP A 277 -25.79 -9.68 47.20
N THR A 278 -24.61 -10.03 47.73
CA THR A 278 -23.56 -10.76 47.03
C THR A 278 -23.65 -12.26 47.33
N ARG A 279 -23.47 -13.11 46.32
CA ARG A 279 -23.65 -14.57 46.45
C ARG A 279 -22.49 -15.34 45.83
N ALA A 280 -21.82 -16.19 46.61
CA ALA A 280 -20.83 -17.14 46.13
C ALA A 280 -21.31 -18.56 46.45
N TYR A 281 -21.95 -19.23 45.50
CA TYR A 281 -22.68 -20.47 45.74
C TYR A 281 -21.87 -21.73 45.53
N ALA A 282 -20.94 -21.71 44.58
CA ALA A 282 -20.18 -22.89 44.17
C ALA A 282 -18.86 -23.01 44.93
N ASP A 283 -18.26 -24.20 44.89
CA ASP A 283 -16.98 -24.44 45.54
C ASP A 283 -15.88 -23.57 44.92
N TYR A 284 -15.00 -23.03 45.77
CA TYR A 284 -13.91 -22.13 45.40
C TYR A 284 -14.34 -20.86 44.67
N SER A 285 -15.64 -20.53 44.69
CA SER A 285 -16.17 -19.36 43.98
C SER A 285 -15.92 -18.07 44.75
N THR A 286 -15.68 -16.97 44.04
CA THR A 286 -15.46 -15.64 44.62
C THR A 286 -16.44 -14.63 44.02
N ALA A 287 -17.26 -14.01 44.84
CA ALA A 287 -18.16 -12.93 44.44
C ALA A 287 -17.82 -11.64 45.21
N PHE A 288 -17.57 -10.56 44.49
CA PHE A 288 -17.22 -9.25 45.05
C PHE A 288 -18.01 -8.14 44.36
N GLY A 289 -18.80 -7.38 45.12
CA GLY A 289 -19.56 -6.23 44.64
C GLY A 289 -21.07 -6.34 44.80
N LEU A 290 -21.78 -5.21 44.66
CA LEU A 290 -23.23 -5.13 44.80
C LEU A 290 -23.92 -6.08 43.80
N GLY A 291 -24.71 -7.03 44.29
CA GLY A 291 -25.50 -7.95 43.44
C GLY A 291 -24.67 -8.95 42.64
N SER A 292 -23.35 -9.06 42.87
CA SER A 292 -22.50 -10.01 42.15
C SER A 292 -22.80 -11.45 42.58
N GLN A 293 -22.76 -12.37 41.62
CA GLN A 293 -23.08 -13.77 41.84
C GLN A 293 -22.05 -14.68 41.16
N ALA A 294 -21.34 -15.47 41.96
CA ALA A 294 -20.44 -16.52 41.48
C ALA A 294 -21.11 -17.89 41.76
N GLY A 295 -21.34 -18.63 40.69
CA GLY A 295 -22.11 -19.86 40.68
C GLY A 295 -23.62 -19.71 40.75
N ILE A 296 -24.28 -20.83 40.47
CA ILE A 296 -25.74 -20.95 40.39
C ILE A 296 -26.17 -22.27 41.02
N THR A 297 -27.31 -22.25 41.72
CA THR A 297 -27.86 -23.40 42.43
C THR A 297 -29.16 -23.88 41.81
N ASP A 298 -29.40 -25.18 41.88
CA ASP A 298 -30.68 -25.77 41.50
C ASP A 298 -31.75 -25.55 42.59
N GLY A 299 -32.95 -26.11 42.39
CA GLY A 299 -34.05 -26.03 43.35
C GLY A 299 -33.80 -26.75 44.69
N THR A 300 -32.72 -27.53 44.80
CA THR A 300 -32.29 -28.22 46.03
C THR A 300 -31.19 -27.46 46.76
N GLY A 301 -30.70 -26.36 46.19
CA GLY A 301 -29.58 -25.59 46.72
C GLY A 301 -28.21 -26.12 46.28
N LYS A 302 -28.13 -27.17 45.48
CA LYS A 302 -26.86 -27.69 44.97
C LYS A 302 -26.35 -26.82 43.83
N ALA A 303 -25.07 -26.45 43.87
CA ALA A 303 -24.45 -25.77 42.74
C ALA A 303 -24.35 -26.70 41.51
N TYR A 304 -24.74 -26.18 40.34
CA TYR A 304 -24.60 -26.89 39.04
C TYR A 304 -23.73 -26.11 38.03
N GLY A 305 -23.04 -25.08 38.50
CA GLY A 305 -22.07 -24.33 37.74
C GLY A 305 -21.41 -23.24 38.61
N GLY A 306 -20.25 -22.78 38.19
CA GLY A 306 -19.48 -21.71 38.83
C GLY A 306 -18.42 -22.20 39.80
N THR A 307 -18.06 -23.48 39.77
CA THR A 307 -16.91 -24.00 40.53
C THR A 307 -15.66 -23.23 40.11
N ALA A 308 -14.90 -22.72 41.09
CA ALA A 308 -13.74 -21.84 40.86
C ALA A 308 -14.04 -20.59 40.00
N SER A 309 -15.29 -20.11 39.98
CA SER A 309 -15.67 -18.90 39.25
C SER A 309 -15.42 -17.62 40.03
N VAL A 310 -15.23 -16.52 39.32
CA VAL A 310 -15.01 -15.19 39.89
C VAL A 310 -16.02 -14.20 39.30
N ALA A 311 -16.88 -13.65 40.16
CA ALA A 311 -17.77 -12.55 39.84
C ALA A 311 -17.28 -11.27 40.54
N PHE A 312 -16.77 -10.29 39.77
CA PHE A 312 -16.16 -9.08 40.32
C PHE A 312 -16.84 -7.81 39.78
N GLY A 313 -17.26 -6.92 40.66
CA GLY A 313 -17.97 -5.68 40.31
C GLY A 313 -19.49 -5.83 40.34
N LYS A 314 -20.19 -4.69 40.21
CA LYS A 314 -21.65 -4.60 40.33
C LYS A 314 -22.34 -5.50 39.29
N ASP A 315 -23.31 -6.28 39.75
CA ASP A 315 -24.18 -7.16 38.95
C ASP A 315 -23.44 -8.18 38.05
N SER A 316 -22.18 -8.47 38.34
CA SER A 316 -21.41 -9.50 37.61
C SER A 316 -21.92 -10.90 37.94
N LYS A 317 -22.07 -11.75 36.92
CA LYS A 317 -22.67 -13.10 37.03
C LYS A 317 -21.78 -14.17 36.40
N ALA A 318 -21.03 -14.90 37.21
CA ALA A 318 -20.13 -15.95 36.74
C ALA A 318 -20.77 -17.33 36.97
N PHE A 319 -21.53 -17.85 36.00
CA PHE A 319 -22.30 -19.10 36.18
C PHE A 319 -21.61 -20.35 35.65
N ALA A 320 -20.64 -20.20 34.76
CA ALA A 320 -19.83 -21.32 34.29
C ALA A 320 -18.68 -21.66 35.23
N ASP A 321 -18.26 -22.92 35.21
CA ASP A 321 -17.06 -23.36 35.89
C ASP A 321 -15.80 -22.66 35.34
N ASN A 322 -14.87 -22.39 36.24
CA ASN A 322 -13.58 -21.78 35.95
C ASN A 322 -13.68 -20.46 35.14
N SER A 323 -14.77 -19.71 35.34
CA SER A 323 -15.12 -18.53 34.55
C SER A 323 -14.95 -17.21 35.30
N LEU A 324 -14.78 -16.12 34.55
CA LEU A 324 -14.69 -14.75 35.07
C LEU A 324 -15.85 -13.90 34.53
N ALA A 325 -16.62 -13.29 35.43
CA ALA A 325 -17.54 -12.22 35.09
C ALA A 325 -17.11 -10.94 35.81
N ALA A 326 -16.79 -9.89 35.07
CA ALA A 326 -16.28 -8.65 35.62
C ALA A 326 -17.07 -7.43 35.13
N LEU A 327 -17.22 -6.44 36.00
CA LEU A 327 -17.79 -5.12 35.69
C LEU A 327 -19.18 -5.18 35.03
N GLY A 328 -20.05 -6.09 35.51
CA GLY A 328 -21.40 -6.30 34.97
C GLY A 328 -21.48 -7.29 33.80
N GLY A 329 -20.43 -8.09 33.61
CA GLY A 329 -20.40 -9.20 32.65
C GLY A 329 -21.19 -10.42 33.13
N LYS A 330 -21.49 -11.32 32.20
CA LYS A 330 -22.19 -12.58 32.44
C LYS A 330 -21.55 -13.74 31.68
N THR A 331 -21.21 -14.81 32.37
CA THR A 331 -20.88 -16.11 31.75
C THR A 331 -22.07 -17.05 31.96
N GLU A 332 -22.58 -17.64 30.87
CA GLU A 332 -23.64 -18.66 30.95
C GLU A 332 -23.06 -19.99 31.46
N THR A 333 -23.90 -20.89 31.96
CA THR A 333 -23.47 -22.13 32.62
C THR A 333 -22.67 -23.09 31.74
N ASN A 334 -22.86 -23.04 30.42
CA ASN A 334 -22.16 -23.86 29.44
C ASN A 334 -20.83 -23.24 28.95
N ALA A 335 -20.44 -22.08 29.49
CA ALA A 335 -19.27 -21.35 29.05
C ALA A 335 -18.04 -21.58 29.94
N GLU A 336 -17.68 -22.85 30.17
CA GLU A 336 -16.52 -23.20 31.01
C GLU A 336 -15.23 -22.51 30.54
N GLY A 337 -14.40 -22.06 31.48
CA GLY A 337 -13.10 -21.46 31.17
C GLY A 337 -13.18 -20.12 30.42
N SER A 338 -14.31 -19.42 30.51
CA SER A 338 -14.58 -18.19 29.77
C SER A 338 -14.44 -16.92 30.60
N ALA A 339 -14.41 -15.76 29.92
CA ALA A 339 -14.38 -14.47 30.59
C ALA A 339 -15.30 -13.42 29.92
N ALA A 340 -16.17 -12.79 30.71
CA ALA A 340 -17.04 -11.68 30.31
C ALA A 340 -16.67 -10.41 31.08
N ILE A 341 -16.16 -9.39 30.40
CA ILE A 341 -15.64 -8.17 31.03
C ILE A 341 -16.35 -6.94 30.45
N GLY A 342 -17.19 -6.30 31.27
CA GLY A 342 -17.93 -5.08 30.92
C GLY A 342 -19.45 -5.27 31.00
N VAL A 343 -20.16 -4.14 31.13
CA VAL A 343 -21.61 -4.17 31.36
C VAL A 343 -22.34 -4.81 30.17
N GLY A 344 -23.14 -5.84 30.44
CA GLY A 344 -23.86 -6.57 29.39
C GLY A 344 -22.97 -7.45 28.51
N ALA A 345 -21.65 -7.53 28.77
CA ALA A 345 -20.79 -8.50 28.10
C ALA A 345 -21.28 -9.92 28.44
N THR A 346 -21.55 -10.73 27.43
CA THR A 346 -22.15 -12.07 27.62
C THR A 346 -21.36 -13.13 26.88
N VAL A 347 -21.11 -14.24 27.55
CA VAL A 347 -20.38 -15.38 27.00
C VAL A 347 -21.22 -16.64 27.11
N SER A 348 -21.50 -17.28 25.98
CA SER A 348 -22.37 -18.46 25.89
C SER A 348 -21.67 -19.72 25.37
N GLN A 349 -20.36 -19.67 25.16
CA GLN A 349 -19.57 -20.77 24.61
C GLN A 349 -18.28 -20.96 25.42
N ALA A 350 -17.92 -22.21 25.70
CA ALA A 350 -16.73 -22.56 26.46
C ALA A 350 -15.45 -21.99 25.82
N GLY A 351 -14.53 -21.52 26.66
CA GLY A 351 -13.24 -20.95 26.28
C GLY A 351 -13.28 -19.61 25.54
N THR A 352 -14.45 -19.00 25.35
CA THR A 352 -14.54 -17.69 24.69
C THR A 352 -14.32 -16.52 25.66
N VAL A 353 -14.00 -15.35 25.12
CA VAL A 353 -13.82 -14.12 25.91
C VAL A 353 -14.63 -12.98 25.30
N ALA A 354 -15.51 -12.34 26.07
CA ALA A 354 -16.17 -11.10 25.69
C ALA A 354 -15.50 -9.91 26.38
N LEU A 355 -14.96 -8.97 25.59
CA LEU A 355 -14.25 -7.78 26.07
C LEU A 355 -15.00 -6.51 25.69
N GLY A 356 -15.39 -5.74 26.70
CA GLY A 356 -16.11 -4.47 26.55
C GLY A 356 -17.61 -4.61 26.70
N ALA A 357 -18.27 -3.50 27.02
CA ALA A 357 -19.72 -3.46 27.21
C ALA A 357 -20.47 -4.02 26.00
N GLU A 358 -21.51 -4.81 26.24
CA GLU A 358 -22.37 -5.43 25.22
C GLU A 358 -21.66 -6.37 24.22
N SER A 359 -20.39 -6.72 24.45
CA SER A 359 -19.70 -7.73 23.65
C SER A 359 -20.33 -9.11 23.87
N LYS A 360 -20.48 -9.89 22.79
CA LYS A 360 -21.07 -11.23 22.83
C LYS A 360 -20.12 -12.24 22.22
N ALA A 361 -19.63 -13.17 23.03
CA ALA A 361 -18.74 -14.23 22.58
C ALA A 361 -19.49 -15.57 22.52
N GLY A 362 -19.51 -16.17 21.33
CA GLY A 362 -20.20 -17.45 21.07
C GLY A 362 -19.57 -18.28 19.95
N THR A 363 -18.45 -17.84 19.38
CA THR A 363 -17.78 -18.53 18.28
C THR A 363 -16.82 -19.59 18.83
N GLU A 364 -17.09 -20.85 18.52
CA GLU A 364 -16.30 -22.00 18.94
C GLU A 364 -14.94 -22.11 18.22
N SER A 365 -14.13 -23.12 18.60
CA SER A 365 -12.89 -23.45 17.92
C SER A 365 -13.16 -24.17 16.59
N GLY A 366 -12.14 -24.23 15.72
CA GLY A 366 -12.23 -24.96 14.46
C GLY A 366 -12.91 -24.19 13.32
N ILE A 367 -13.24 -22.92 13.50
CA ILE A 367 -13.86 -22.09 12.46
C ILE A 367 -12.79 -21.70 11.44
N SER A 368 -13.08 -21.98 10.16
CA SER A 368 -12.19 -21.59 9.06
C SER A 368 -12.46 -20.13 8.67
N GLY A 369 -11.41 -19.34 8.60
CA GLY A 369 -11.43 -17.97 8.13
C GLY A 369 -11.71 -17.88 6.63
N PHE A 370 -12.07 -16.69 6.18
CA PHE A 370 -12.32 -16.39 4.77
C PHE A 370 -11.05 -16.61 3.95
N ASN A 371 -11.12 -17.42 2.87
CA ASN A 371 -10.02 -17.62 1.93
C ASN A 371 -10.35 -16.99 0.56
N PRO A 372 -9.64 -15.93 0.13
CA PRO A 372 -9.91 -15.24 -1.13
C PRO A 372 -9.62 -16.08 -2.39
N LEU A 373 -8.90 -17.20 -2.27
CA LEU A 373 -8.57 -18.09 -3.40
C LEU A 373 -9.68 -19.08 -3.76
N GLY A 374 -10.75 -19.15 -2.96
CA GLY A 374 -11.90 -20.05 -3.17
C GLY A 374 -11.79 -21.39 -2.42
N ALA A 375 -12.92 -22.10 -2.34
CA ALA A 375 -13.02 -23.39 -1.63
C ALA A 375 -12.10 -24.46 -2.26
N GLY A 376 -11.40 -25.21 -1.42
CA GLY A 376 -10.54 -26.34 -1.85
C GLY A 376 -9.10 -25.97 -2.25
N LYS A 377 -8.73 -24.69 -2.29
CA LYS A 377 -7.33 -24.27 -2.44
C LYS A 377 -6.68 -24.06 -1.07
N THR A 378 -5.72 -24.92 -0.72
CA THR A 378 -5.00 -24.84 0.55
C THR A 378 -3.99 -23.69 0.49
N SER A 379 -4.16 -22.70 1.36
CA SER A 379 -3.09 -21.77 1.71
C SER A 379 -1.92 -22.57 2.30
N ALA A 380 -0.68 -22.07 2.10
CA ALA A 380 0.55 -22.77 2.51
C ALA A 380 0.66 -23.05 4.02
N ASN A 381 -0.25 -22.52 4.84
CA ASN A 381 -0.32 -22.76 6.28
C ASN A 381 -1.78 -22.88 6.76
N PRO A 382 -2.37 -24.09 6.80
CA PRO A 382 -3.77 -24.29 7.18
C PRO A 382 -4.08 -23.89 8.64
N ASN A 383 -3.08 -23.91 9.53
CA ASN A 383 -3.26 -23.57 10.95
C ASN A 383 -3.38 -22.05 11.20
N ALA A 384 -2.97 -21.21 10.25
CA ALA A 384 -3.11 -19.76 10.39
C ALA A 384 -4.54 -19.27 10.08
N TRP A 385 -5.32 -20.05 9.34
CA TRP A 385 -6.64 -19.65 8.85
C TRP A 385 -7.79 -20.32 9.61
N LYS A 386 -7.53 -21.43 10.30
CA LYS A 386 -8.53 -22.15 11.09
C LYS A 386 -8.27 -21.91 12.58
N SER A 387 -9.27 -21.43 13.31
CA SER A 387 -9.13 -21.22 14.75
C SER A 387 -8.86 -22.56 15.46
N THR A 388 -7.90 -22.58 16.38
CA THR A 388 -7.64 -23.75 17.22
C THR A 388 -8.38 -23.68 18.54
N HIS A 389 -8.72 -22.47 18.99
CA HIS A 389 -9.43 -22.18 20.24
C HIS A 389 -10.59 -21.21 19.96
N ALA A 390 -11.48 -21.08 20.94
CA ALA A 390 -12.68 -20.27 20.83
C ALA A 390 -12.33 -18.76 20.79
N ALA A 391 -13.24 -17.96 20.25
CA ALA A 391 -12.93 -16.57 19.90
C ALA A 391 -12.87 -15.59 21.08
N ILE A 392 -12.11 -14.52 20.88
CA ILE A 392 -12.19 -13.28 21.67
C ILE A 392 -13.10 -12.29 20.91
N ALA A 393 -14.24 -11.96 21.49
CA ALA A 393 -15.19 -11.00 20.94
C ALA A 393 -14.97 -9.61 21.57
N VAL A 394 -14.67 -8.62 20.73
CA VAL A 394 -14.60 -7.19 21.11
C VAL A 394 -15.89 -6.42 20.74
N GLY A 395 -16.94 -7.14 20.35
CA GLY A 395 -18.23 -6.62 19.92
C GLY A 395 -19.26 -7.75 19.88
N ASN A 396 -20.35 -7.57 19.14
CA ASN A 396 -21.45 -8.54 19.07
C ASN A 396 -21.79 -9.05 17.66
N GLY A 397 -20.99 -8.68 16.64
CA GLY A 397 -21.19 -9.09 15.25
C GLY A 397 -22.37 -8.41 14.55
N SER A 398 -23.03 -7.45 15.19
CA SER A 398 -24.12 -6.65 14.63
C SER A 398 -23.87 -5.17 14.94
N ALA A 399 -24.69 -4.53 15.78
CA ALA A 399 -24.61 -3.10 16.06
C ALA A 399 -23.36 -2.67 16.87
N VAL A 400 -22.70 -3.58 17.58
CA VAL A 400 -21.52 -3.26 18.41
C VAL A 400 -20.27 -3.82 17.75
N THR A 401 -19.47 -2.92 17.19
CA THR A 401 -18.11 -3.19 16.67
C THR A 401 -17.13 -2.20 17.27
N ARG A 402 -15.86 -2.61 17.43
CA ARG A 402 -14.82 -1.75 17.98
C ARG A 402 -13.59 -1.77 17.09
N GLN A 403 -12.91 -0.62 17.01
CA GLN A 403 -11.54 -0.59 16.53
C GLN A 403 -10.63 -1.27 17.55
N ILE A 404 -9.67 -2.06 17.05
CA ILE A 404 -8.54 -2.54 17.84
C ILE A 404 -7.35 -1.65 17.49
N THR A 405 -6.92 -0.81 18.43
CA THR A 405 -5.89 0.22 18.21
C THR A 405 -4.58 -0.16 18.90
N GLY A 406 -3.47 0.46 18.49
CA GLY A 406 -2.13 0.14 19.04
C GLY A 406 -1.55 -1.20 18.56
N VAL A 407 -2.05 -1.74 17.44
CA VAL A 407 -1.59 -3.02 16.85
C VAL A 407 -0.33 -2.77 16.02
N ALA A 408 0.81 -3.26 16.52
CA ALA A 408 2.08 -3.28 15.76
C ALA A 408 1.95 -4.17 14.51
N ALA A 409 2.83 -3.97 13.52
CA ALA A 409 2.80 -4.77 12.29
C ALA A 409 3.07 -6.24 12.60
N GLY A 410 2.20 -7.13 12.10
CA GLY A 410 2.33 -8.58 12.28
C GLY A 410 3.57 -9.12 11.58
N THR A 411 4.23 -10.09 12.21
CA THR A 411 5.47 -10.72 11.72
C THR A 411 5.26 -12.19 11.39
N ALA A 412 4.49 -12.90 12.21
CA ALA A 412 4.12 -14.29 11.99
C ALA A 412 2.78 -14.41 11.23
N PRO A 413 2.51 -15.56 10.59
CA PRO A 413 1.24 -15.77 9.86
C PRO A 413 -0.03 -15.70 10.71
N THR A 414 0.08 -15.78 12.05
CA THR A 414 -1.03 -15.74 13.00
C THR A 414 -1.17 -14.38 13.71
N ASP A 415 -0.30 -13.42 13.39
CA ASP A 415 -0.40 -12.08 13.96
C ASP A 415 -1.54 -11.30 13.26
N ALA A 416 -2.16 -10.39 14.00
CA ALA A 416 -3.13 -9.47 13.40
C ALA A 416 -2.43 -8.53 12.41
N VAL A 417 -3.06 -8.32 11.24
CA VAL A 417 -2.59 -7.35 10.24
C VAL A 417 -3.09 -5.96 10.62
N ASN A 418 -2.19 -4.97 10.64
CA ASN A 418 -2.59 -3.58 10.83
C ASN A 418 -2.81 -2.86 9.49
N VAL A 419 -3.41 -1.66 9.54
CA VAL A 419 -3.74 -0.87 8.34
C VAL A 419 -2.49 -0.48 7.54
N ALA A 420 -1.33 -0.32 8.17
CA ALA A 420 -0.09 0.03 7.47
C ALA A 420 0.41 -1.10 6.56
N GLN A 421 0.34 -2.35 7.02
CA GLN A 421 0.68 -3.52 6.20
C GLN A 421 -0.27 -3.67 5.02
N LEU A 422 -1.58 -3.47 5.24
CA LEU A 422 -2.57 -3.53 4.18
C LEU A 422 -2.38 -2.39 3.16
N SER A 423 -2.04 -1.18 3.63
CA SER A 423 -1.78 -0.03 2.76
C SER A 423 -0.53 -0.27 1.90
N ALA A 424 0.55 -0.80 2.49
CA ALA A 424 1.76 -1.16 1.74
C ALA A 424 1.49 -2.22 0.66
N LEU A 425 0.60 -3.19 0.93
CA LEU A 425 0.16 -4.15 -0.08
C LEU A 425 -0.65 -3.47 -1.19
N ALA A 426 -1.57 -2.56 -0.84
CA ALA A 426 -2.37 -1.81 -1.81
C ALA A 426 -1.47 -0.95 -2.72
N ASP A 427 -0.46 -0.29 -2.15
CA ASP A 427 0.54 0.48 -2.89
C ASP A 427 1.37 -0.43 -3.81
N ALA A 428 1.81 -1.60 -3.30
CA ALA A 428 2.57 -2.56 -4.11
C ALA A 428 1.76 -3.10 -5.30
N VAL A 429 0.49 -3.43 -5.11
CA VAL A 429 -0.40 -3.88 -6.19
C VAL A 429 -0.70 -2.73 -7.16
N GLY A 430 -0.89 -1.50 -6.68
CA GLY A 430 -1.08 -0.32 -7.52
C GLY A 430 0.15 0.03 -8.37
N ASP A 431 1.35 -0.05 -7.80
CA ASP A 431 2.58 0.39 -8.45
C ASP A 431 3.29 -0.69 -9.27
N SER A 432 3.13 -1.98 -8.90
CA SER A 432 3.93 -3.08 -9.48
C SER A 432 3.17 -4.01 -10.41
N ALA A 433 1.85 -3.85 -10.58
CA ALA A 433 1.06 -4.81 -11.34
C ALA A 433 1.41 -4.91 -12.84
N LEU A 434 2.04 -3.88 -13.44
CA LEU A 434 2.47 -3.96 -14.84
C LEU A 434 3.51 -2.87 -15.24
N ALA A 435 4.79 -3.05 -14.88
CA ALA A 435 5.85 -2.20 -15.43
C ALA A 435 6.20 -2.63 -16.86
N ILE A 436 5.64 -1.96 -17.87
CA ILE A 436 6.01 -2.18 -19.28
C ILE A 436 7.10 -1.17 -19.69
N LYS A 437 8.27 -1.69 -20.06
CA LYS A 437 9.37 -0.88 -20.61
C LYS A 437 9.25 -0.81 -22.14
N GLY A 438 9.20 0.39 -22.69
CA GLY A 438 9.27 0.62 -24.15
C GLY A 438 10.67 0.42 -24.72
N THR A 439 10.79 0.35 -26.05
CA THR A 439 12.08 0.20 -26.77
C THR A 439 12.90 1.49 -26.87
N SER A 440 12.33 2.65 -26.52
CA SER A 440 13.00 3.95 -26.39
C SER A 440 12.22 4.90 -25.47
N GLY A 441 12.91 5.89 -24.86
CA GLY A 441 12.35 6.86 -23.91
C GLY A 441 12.71 6.60 -22.44
N SER A 442 12.69 7.64 -21.59
CA SER A 442 12.94 7.56 -20.15
C SER A 442 11.61 7.51 -19.38
N GLY A 443 11.12 6.31 -19.08
CA GLY A 443 9.95 6.12 -18.22
C GLY A 443 9.40 4.69 -18.23
N SER A 444 8.74 4.29 -17.15
CA SER A 444 7.88 3.10 -17.09
C SER A 444 6.43 3.54 -17.08
N VAL A 445 5.54 2.87 -17.82
CA VAL A 445 4.10 3.07 -17.66
C VAL A 445 3.69 2.39 -16.35
N ARG A 446 3.36 3.18 -15.32
CA ARG A 446 2.83 2.68 -14.04
C ARG A 446 1.31 2.77 -14.10
N LEU A 447 0.63 1.63 -14.04
CA LEU A 447 -0.83 1.53 -14.13
C LEU A 447 -1.44 1.41 -12.73
N ALA A 448 -1.26 2.43 -11.88
CA ALA A 448 -2.00 2.49 -10.63
C ALA A 448 -3.45 2.89 -10.93
N ASN A 449 -4.37 1.92 -10.92
CA ASN A 449 -5.80 2.11 -11.19
C ASN A 449 -6.12 2.81 -12.52
N GLN A 450 -5.32 2.56 -13.56
CA GLN A 450 -5.47 3.16 -14.89
C GLN A 450 -5.52 2.09 -15.98
N THR A 451 -6.16 2.41 -17.11
CA THR A 451 -6.16 1.56 -18.31
C THR A 451 -4.85 1.73 -19.08
N LEU A 452 -4.24 0.62 -19.52
CA LEU A 452 -3.09 0.67 -20.43
C LEU A 452 -3.54 1.20 -21.80
N SER A 453 -3.20 2.45 -22.10
CA SER A 453 -3.40 3.01 -23.43
C SER A 453 -2.22 2.65 -24.32
N VAL A 454 -2.35 1.60 -25.14
CA VAL A 454 -1.42 1.33 -26.23
C VAL A 454 -1.87 2.16 -27.41
N ILE A 455 -1.09 3.17 -27.81
CA ILE A 455 -1.38 4.03 -28.95
C ILE A 455 -0.38 3.78 -30.07
N GLY A 456 -0.82 3.88 -31.32
CA GLY A 456 0.10 4.11 -32.42
C GLY A 456 0.72 5.50 -32.29
N GLY A 457 2.04 5.61 -32.43
CA GLY A 457 2.72 6.92 -32.40
C GLY A 457 2.33 7.84 -33.57
N ASN A 458 1.62 7.32 -34.57
CA ASN A 458 1.06 8.02 -35.72
C ASN A 458 -0.08 7.17 -36.33
N ASN A 459 -0.67 7.65 -37.43
CA ASN A 459 -1.78 6.97 -38.11
C ASN A 459 -1.38 5.69 -38.88
N ASN A 460 -0.10 5.30 -38.89
CA ASN A 460 0.34 4.07 -39.55
C ASN A 460 0.13 2.83 -38.69
N ILE A 461 0.06 3.00 -37.37
CA ILE A 461 -0.22 1.91 -36.43
C ILE A 461 -1.55 2.23 -35.75
N THR A 462 -2.48 1.30 -35.83
CA THR A 462 -3.74 1.36 -35.07
C THR A 462 -3.75 0.28 -34.03
N THR A 463 -4.32 0.59 -32.88
CA THR A 463 -4.38 -0.30 -31.73
C THR A 463 -5.82 -0.40 -31.27
N ALA A 464 -6.27 -1.61 -30.96
CA ALA A 464 -7.62 -1.86 -30.48
C ALA A 464 -7.61 -2.93 -29.39
N ALA A 465 -8.42 -2.73 -28.35
CA ALA A 465 -8.71 -3.80 -27.39
C ALA A 465 -9.72 -4.76 -28.02
N ASP A 466 -9.44 -6.06 -27.97
CA ASP A 466 -10.35 -7.11 -28.41
C ASP A 466 -10.41 -8.22 -27.35
N GLY A 467 -11.35 -8.08 -26.41
CA GLY A 467 -11.45 -8.96 -25.26
C GLY A 467 -10.20 -8.93 -24.37
N GLN A 468 -9.45 -10.03 -24.36
CA GLN A 468 -8.21 -10.19 -23.57
C GLN A 468 -6.93 -9.89 -24.38
N GLU A 469 -7.06 -9.49 -25.66
CA GLU A 469 -5.95 -9.21 -26.55
C GLU A 469 -5.85 -7.71 -26.91
N ILE A 470 -4.65 -7.28 -27.29
CA ILE A 470 -4.40 -5.98 -27.91
C ILE A 470 -4.05 -6.24 -29.37
N LYS A 471 -4.94 -5.85 -30.29
CA LYS A 471 -4.65 -5.88 -31.73
C LYS A 471 -3.79 -4.68 -32.08
N VAL A 472 -2.63 -4.94 -32.67
CA VAL A 472 -1.75 -3.93 -33.26
C VAL A 472 -1.75 -4.16 -34.76
N ASN A 473 -2.39 -3.25 -35.51
CA ASN A 473 -2.52 -3.35 -36.94
C ASN A 473 -1.67 -2.29 -37.63
N LEU A 474 -1.00 -2.68 -38.70
CA LEU A 474 -0.43 -1.75 -39.66
C LEU A 474 -1.55 -1.25 -40.59
N SER A 475 -1.67 0.06 -40.75
CA SER A 475 -2.64 0.67 -41.66
C SER A 475 -2.36 0.24 -43.10
N ASN A 476 -3.42 -0.03 -43.87
CA ASN A 476 -3.31 -0.39 -45.29
C ASN A 476 -2.64 0.71 -46.13
N SER A 477 -2.71 1.96 -45.68
CA SER A 477 -2.01 3.10 -46.26
C SER A 477 -1.00 3.64 -45.27
N LEU A 478 0.26 3.77 -45.71
CA LEU A 478 1.35 4.29 -44.89
C LEU A 478 1.64 5.74 -45.27
N ASN A 479 1.40 6.66 -44.34
CA ASN A 479 1.88 8.02 -44.42
C ASN A 479 3.20 8.13 -43.65
N LEU A 480 4.31 8.15 -44.37
CA LEU A 480 5.65 8.19 -43.77
C LEU A 480 6.14 9.63 -43.50
N GLY A 481 5.37 10.66 -43.87
CA GLY A 481 5.79 12.07 -43.78
C GLY A 481 6.76 12.48 -44.89
N THR A 482 7.30 13.70 -44.79
CA THR A 482 8.19 14.32 -45.79
C THR A 482 9.51 13.56 -45.98
N ASP A 483 10.09 13.09 -44.88
CA ASP A 483 11.37 12.35 -44.83
C ASP A 483 11.16 10.82 -44.76
N GLY A 484 9.90 10.42 -44.79
CA GLY A 484 9.48 9.04 -44.77
C GLY A 484 9.97 8.26 -45.98
N ARG A 485 10.49 7.05 -45.74
CA ARG A 485 10.99 6.19 -46.81
C ARG A 485 10.78 4.71 -46.49
N VAL A 486 10.42 3.95 -47.52
CA VAL A 486 10.53 2.49 -47.50
C VAL A 486 11.86 2.13 -48.16
N ALA A 487 12.74 1.45 -47.41
CA ALA A 487 14.02 1.01 -47.92
C ALA A 487 14.03 -0.52 -48.01
N PHE A 488 14.43 -1.05 -49.16
CA PHE A 488 14.62 -2.48 -49.38
C PHE A 488 16.12 -2.77 -49.52
N GLY A 489 16.61 -3.70 -48.69
CA GLY A 489 18.01 -4.09 -48.62
C GLY A 489 18.87 -3.19 -47.73
N THR A 490 19.90 -3.77 -47.11
CA THR A 490 20.94 -3.06 -46.35
C THR A 490 22.27 -3.19 -47.09
N GLY A 491 23.00 -2.09 -47.34
CA GLY A 491 24.30 -2.13 -48.01
C GLY A 491 24.49 -1.06 -49.09
N THR A 492 25.34 -1.35 -50.08
CA THR A 492 25.82 -0.37 -51.07
C THR A 492 24.80 0.00 -52.15
N ASN A 493 23.73 -0.78 -52.37
CA ASN A 493 22.71 -0.51 -53.39
C ASN A 493 21.27 -0.59 -52.85
N PRO A 494 20.86 0.29 -51.92
CA PRO A 494 19.49 0.25 -51.41
C PRO A 494 18.51 0.73 -52.48
N THR A 495 17.34 0.10 -52.50
CA THR A 495 16.17 0.65 -53.19
C THR A 495 15.39 1.47 -52.19
N THR A 496 15.12 2.73 -52.52
CA THR A 496 14.38 3.65 -51.66
C THR A 496 13.16 4.16 -52.40
N LEU A 497 12.02 4.15 -51.71
CA LEU A 497 10.79 4.81 -52.14
C LEU A 497 10.47 5.90 -51.13
N ASN A 498 10.45 7.15 -51.57
CA ASN A 498 10.16 8.32 -50.75
C ASN A 498 9.41 9.40 -51.55
N SER A 499 9.30 10.60 -50.98
CA SER A 499 8.67 11.77 -51.59
C SER A 499 9.29 12.20 -52.94
N SER A 500 10.52 11.79 -53.25
CA SER A 500 11.19 12.07 -54.53
C SER A 500 10.96 10.98 -55.59
N GLY A 501 10.40 9.82 -55.21
CA GLY A 501 10.10 8.68 -56.08
C GLY A 501 10.85 7.40 -55.72
N LEU A 502 11.00 6.49 -56.69
CA LEU A 502 11.75 5.24 -56.60
C LEU A 502 13.19 5.46 -57.06
N THR A 503 14.15 5.24 -56.17
CA THR A 503 15.58 5.27 -56.49
C THR A 503 16.24 3.94 -56.17
N ILE A 504 16.86 3.31 -57.17
CA ILE A 504 17.73 2.14 -57.00
C ILE A 504 19.17 2.62 -57.14
N ASN A 505 19.95 2.60 -56.06
CA ASN A 505 21.34 3.07 -56.14
C ASN A 505 22.16 2.18 -57.10
N GLY A 506 22.89 2.80 -58.04
CA GLY A 506 23.61 2.11 -59.12
C GLY A 506 22.72 1.52 -60.24
N GLY A 507 21.40 1.69 -60.16
CA GLY A 507 20.41 1.15 -61.09
C GLY A 507 19.46 2.21 -61.65
N PRO A 508 18.37 1.77 -62.31
CA PRO A 508 17.31 2.67 -62.77
C PRO A 508 16.61 3.41 -61.63
N SER A 509 16.07 4.59 -61.92
CA SER A 509 15.24 5.36 -61.00
C SER A 509 14.04 5.97 -61.71
N VAL A 510 12.95 6.14 -60.97
CA VAL A 510 11.73 6.82 -61.39
C VAL A 510 11.45 7.88 -60.33
N THR A 511 11.79 9.12 -60.66
CA THR A 511 11.67 10.24 -59.72
C THR A 511 10.69 11.28 -60.25
N THR A 512 10.43 12.32 -59.46
CA THR A 512 9.69 13.50 -59.94
C THR A 512 10.36 14.20 -61.12
N GLY A 513 11.66 13.95 -61.34
CA GLY A 513 12.41 14.41 -62.53
C GLY A 513 12.28 13.50 -63.77
N GLY A 514 11.50 12.42 -63.69
CA GLY A 514 11.30 11.46 -64.79
C GLY A 514 12.00 10.11 -64.59
N ILE A 515 12.13 9.36 -65.68
CA ILE A 515 12.72 8.02 -65.70
C ILE A 515 14.19 8.11 -66.11
N ASN A 516 15.09 7.62 -65.27
CA ASN A 516 16.51 7.47 -65.60
C ASN A 516 16.89 5.98 -65.53
N ALA A 517 17.31 5.39 -66.65
CA ALA A 517 17.68 3.99 -66.72
C ALA A 517 19.02 3.64 -66.04
N GLY A 518 19.78 4.62 -65.52
CA GLY A 518 21.06 4.38 -64.86
C GLY A 518 22.09 3.70 -65.77
N GLY A 519 22.09 4.07 -67.06
CA GLY A 519 22.93 3.46 -68.11
C GLY A 519 22.58 2.01 -68.46
N LYS A 520 21.46 1.47 -67.98
CA LYS A 520 21.00 0.11 -68.31
C LYS A 520 20.14 0.12 -69.57
N LYS A 521 20.11 -1.00 -70.30
CA LYS A 521 19.23 -1.17 -71.46
C LYS A 521 17.77 -1.13 -71.01
N ILE A 522 16.94 -0.39 -71.73
CA ILE A 522 15.48 -0.45 -71.60
C ILE A 522 14.97 -1.44 -72.65
N THR A 523 14.55 -2.62 -72.20
CA THR A 523 14.03 -3.69 -73.05
C THR A 523 12.55 -3.91 -72.78
N GLY A 524 11.79 -4.42 -73.76
CA GLY A 524 10.34 -4.60 -73.63
C GLY A 524 9.53 -3.33 -73.93
N VAL A 525 10.15 -2.31 -74.53
CA VAL A 525 9.44 -1.15 -75.09
C VAL A 525 8.75 -1.58 -76.37
N ALA A 526 7.42 -1.63 -76.34
CA ALA A 526 6.59 -1.86 -77.53
C ALA A 526 6.83 -0.76 -78.58
N ALA A 527 6.46 -1.01 -79.84
CA ALA A 527 6.55 0.03 -80.86
C ALA A 527 5.60 1.18 -80.49
N GLY A 528 6.13 2.40 -80.38
CA GLY A 528 5.32 3.57 -80.09
C GLY A 528 4.33 3.85 -81.22
N THR A 529 3.07 4.08 -80.87
CA THR A 529 2.00 4.43 -81.81
C THR A 529 1.63 5.90 -81.72
N ASP A 530 1.73 6.48 -80.53
CA ASP A 530 1.47 7.91 -80.30
C ASP A 530 2.78 8.72 -80.34
N ASN A 531 2.65 10.02 -80.63
CA ASN A 531 3.79 10.93 -80.71
C ASN A 531 4.58 11.08 -79.39
N THR A 532 4.02 10.66 -78.26
CA THR A 532 4.64 10.73 -76.92
C THR A 532 5.22 9.42 -76.44
N ASP A 533 5.12 8.35 -77.23
CA ASP A 533 5.67 7.05 -76.88
C ASP A 533 7.20 7.00 -77.04
N ALA A 534 7.85 6.11 -76.30
CA ALA A 534 9.25 5.82 -76.52
C ALA A 534 9.44 5.01 -77.82
N VAL A 535 10.33 5.47 -78.70
CA VAL A 535 10.69 4.78 -79.94
C VAL A 535 11.65 3.63 -79.63
N ASN A 536 11.32 2.42 -80.08
CA ASN A 536 12.23 1.27 -79.93
C ASN A 536 13.22 1.17 -81.11
N LEU A 537 14.26 0.34 -80.96
CA LEU A 537 15.29 0.19 -81.99
C LEU A 537 14.75 -0.31 -83.34
N GLN A 538 13.67 -1.09 -83.33
CA GLN A 538 13.04 -1.58 -84.57
C GLN A 538 12.47 -0.41 -85.39
N GLN A 539 11.79 0.53 -84.74
CA GLN A 539 11.25 1.72 -85.41
C GLN A 539 12.35 2.63 -85.98
N LEU A 540 13.46 2.83 -85.25
CA LEU A 540 14.60 3.60 -85.77
C LEU A 540 15.23 2.92 -86.99
N LYS A 541 15.40 1.59 -86.95
CA LYS A 541 15.92 0.83 -88.09
C LYS A 541 15.02 0.94 -89.33
N ALA A 542 13.70 0.95 -89.15
CA ALA A 542 12.76 1.15 -90.25
C ALA A 542 12.88 2.55 -90.86
N ALA A 543 13.03 3.60 -90.04
CA ALA A 543 13.15 4.98 -90.52
C ALA A 543 14.44 5.26 -91.35
N VAL A 544 15.55 4.59 -91.03
CA VAL A 544 16.84 4.82 -91.71
C VAL A 544 16.95 4.14 -93.07
N ALA A 545 16.13 3.12 -93.36
CA ALA A 545 16.21 2.37 -94.61
C ALA A 545 15.68 3.12 -95.86
N ASP A 546 15.07 4.29 -95.68
CA ASP A 546 14.28 5.00 -96.72
C ASP A 546 15.00 6.20 -97.37
N VAL A 547 16.33 6.31 -97.25
CA VAL A 547 17.12 7.45 -97.80
C VAL A 547 17.97 7.00 -99.00
N ASP A 548 17.63 7.47 -100.21
CA ASP A 548 18.33 7.22 -101.50
C ASP A 548 18.92 8.52 -102.09
N PHE A 549 20.12 8.49 -102.70
CA PHE A 549 20.82 9.64 -103.30
C PHE A 549 21.10 9.40 -104.80
N ASP A 550 20.44 10.12 -105.71
CA ASP A 550 20.60 10.02 -107.18
C ASP A 550 21.42 11.19 -107.78
N PRO A 551 22.46 11.00 -108.62
CA PRO A 551 23.21 12.10 -109.25
C PRO A 551 22.75 12.40 -110.69
N VAL A 552 22.25 13.61 -110.96
CA VAL A 552 21.83 14.08 -112.32
C VAL A 552 22.96 14.85 -113.02
N LEU A 553 23.31 14.47 -114.27
CA LEU A 553 24.17 15.25 -115.18
C LEU A 553 23.31 16.14 -116.09
N ASN A 554 23.42 17.47 -115.93
CA ASN A 554 22.68 18.47 -116.70
C ASN A 554 23.53 19.01 -117.86
N THR A 555 23.13 18.80 -119.12
CA THR A 555 23.81 19.37 -120.30
C THR A 555 22.82 20.16 -121.18
N SER A 556 23.18 21.41 -121.51
CA SER A 556 22.42 22.31 -122.40
C SER A 556 23.17 22.48 -123.73
N GLY A 557 22.63 21.96 -124.83
CA GLY A 557 23.16 22.09 -126.19
C GLY A 557 22.21 22.82 -127.16
N ASN A 558 22.76 23.67 -128.02
CA ASN A 558 22.10 24.67 -128.87
C ASN A 558 21.43 24.10 -130.14
N SER A 559 20.50 23.15 -130.01
CA SER A 559 19.40 22.89 -130.97
C SER A 559 18.57 21.61 -130.63
N GLY A 560 18.14 21.47 -129.37
CA GLY A 560 17.10 20.49 -129.02
C GLY A 560 17.00 20.21 -127.52
N THR A 561 15.83 20.48 -126.92
CA THR A 561 15.53 20.16 -125.52
C THR A 561 15.08 18.71 -125.37
N GLY A 562 16.03 17.82 -125.10
CA GLY A 562 15.76 16.44 -124.66
C GLY A 562 16.79 16.01 -123.62
N SER A 563 16.34 15.62 -122.42
CA SER A 563 17.23 15.01 -121.41
C SER A 563 17.51 13.56 -121.78
N VAL A 564 18.77 13.15 -121.78
CA VAL A 564 19.15 11.75 -121.93
C VAL A 564 19.08 11.08 -120.55
N ASN A 565 18.14 10.16 -120.34
CA ASN A 565 18.05 9.38 -119.11
C ASN A 565 19.07 8.22 -119.16
N LEU A 566 20.10 8.25 -118.31
CA LEU A 566 21.20 7.29 -118.27
C LEU A 566 20.91 6.06 -117.38
N LYS A 567 19.70 5.49 -117.46
CA LYS A 567 19.33 4.26 -116.69
C LYS A 567 20.24 3.04 -116.92
N SER A 568 21.17 3.08 -117.88
CA SER A 568 22.15 2.01 -118.15
C SER A 568 23.59 2.49 -118.37
N GLY A 569 23.93 3.74 -118.00
CA GLY A 569 25.33 4.20 -117.88
C GLY A 569 26.19 4.35 -119.16
N LYS A 570 25.63 4.49 -120.38
CA LYS A 570 26.42 4.70 -121.63
C LYS A 570 25.86 5.83 -122.51
N LEU A 571 26.70 6.76 -122.99
CA LEU A 571 26.36 7.91 -123.86
C LEU A 571 26.94 7.71 -125.28
N ASN A 572 26.11 7.91 -126.33
CA ASN A 572 26.52 7.76 -127.73
C ASN A 572 26.48 9.12 -128.45
N VAL A 573 27.58 9.56 -129.07
CA VAL A 573 27.70 10.84 -129.80
C VAL A 573 28.06 10.57 -131.26
N ILE A 574 27.29 11.11 -132.20
CA ILE A 574 27.35 10.82 -133.64
C ILE A 574 27.40 12.16 -134.42
N GLY A 575 28.28 12.29 -135.42
CA GLY A 575 28.37 13.47 -136.29
C GLY A 575 27.22 13.55 -137.32
N ALA A 576 26.84 14.76 -137.73
CA ALA A 576 25.67 15.00 -138.59
C ALA A 576 25.89 14.61 -140.07
N ASP A 577 27.12 14.73 -140.59
CA ASP A 577 27.52 14.37 -141.95
C ASP A 577 29.05 14.09 -142.04
N GLY A 578 29.56 13.82 -143.25
CA GLY A 578 30.97 13.49 -143.50
C GLY A 578 31.96 14.64 -143.27
N ASN A 579 31.49 15.86 -143.00
CA ASN A 579 32.34 17.00 -142.65
C ASN A 579 32.73 17.02 -141.17
N ILE A 580 32.03 16.25 -140.30
CA ILE A 580 32.32 16.16 -138.85
C ILE A 580 32.73 14.74 -138.45
N THR A 581 33.84 14.63 -137.74
CA THR A 581 34.32 13.37 -137.16
C THR A 581 34.20 13.42 -135.63
N THR A 582 33.65 12.35 -135.05
CA THR A 582 33.52 12.19 -133.59
C THR A 582 34.29 10.97 -133.13
N THR A 583 35.21 11.15 -132.18
CA THR A 583 36.00 10.06 -131.59
C THR A 583 35.98 10.16 -130.06
N ALA A 584 35.73 9.03 -129.40
CA ALA A 584 35.82 8.92 -127.95
C ALA A 584 37.17 8.28 -127.58
N SER A 585 37.94 8.94 -126.72
CA SER A 585 39.23 8.43 -126.24
C SER A 585 39.46 8.90 -124.80
N GLY A 586 39.41 7.96 -123.85
CA GLY A 586 39.47 8.26 -122.42
C GLY A 586 38.17 8.89 -121.90
N GLU A 587 38.31 9.96 -121.11
CA GLU A 587 37.19 10.73 -120.55
C GLU A 587 36.68 11.84 -121.49
N ASP A 588 37.35 12.07 -122.63
CA ASP A 588 37.00 13.10 -123.60
C ASP A 588 36.22 12.54 -124.80
N ILE A 589 35.20 13.29 -125.23
CA ILE A 589 34.59 13.16 -126.56
C ILE A 589 35.09 14.30 -127.42
N ARG A 590 35.90 13.98 -128.45
CA ARG A 590 36.41 14.98 -129.40
C ARG A 590 35.53 15.05 -130.63
N ILE A 591 35.18 16.27 -131.04
CA ILE A 591 34.39 16.60 -132.24
C ILE A 591 35.21 17.57 -133.08
N GLY A 592 35.52 17.22 -134.32
CA GLY A 592 36.34 18.05 -135.22
C GLY A 592 35.91 17.98 -136.68
N LEU A 593 36.33 18.96 -137.49
CA LEU A 593 36.12 18.96 -138.94
C LEU A 593 37.04 17.93 -139.62
N SER A 594 36.55 17.30 -140.69
CA SER A 594 37.37 16.42 -141.52
C SER A 594 38.41 17.21 -142.32
N ASN A 595 39.52 16.55 -142.67
CA ASN A 595 40.67 17.20 -143.35
C ASN A 595 40.34 17.75 -144.74
N ASN A 596 39.34 17.18 -145.42
CA ASN A 596 38.82 17.68 -146.68
C ASN A 596 37.40 18.16 -146.45
N VAL A 597 37.22 19.48 -146.51
CA VAL A 597 35.90 20.10 -146.37
C VAL A 597 35.43 20.52 -147.75
N ASP A 598 34.42 19.83 -148.28
CA ASP A 598 33.78 20.22 -149.53
C ASP A 598 32.88 21.43 -149.28
N VAL A 599 33.26 22.59 -149.83
CA VAL A 599 32.50 23.85 -149.71
C VAL A 599 32.03 24.33 -151.09
N THR A 600 30.73 24.60 -151.21
CA THR A 600 30.10 25.04 -152.47
C THR A 600 30.26 26.55 -152.71
N THR A 601 30.54 27.36 -151.69
CA THR A 601 30.74 28.81 -151.82
C THR A 601 31.58 29.32 -150.66
N LEU A 602 32.67 30.06 -150.93
CA LEU A 602 33.55 30.61 -149.89
C LEU A 602 33.47 32.13 -149.86
N HIS A 603 32.80 32.68 -148.84
CA HIS A 603 32.90 34.09 -148.48
C HIS A 603 33.99 34.27 -147.41
N ALA A 604 35.20 34.63 -147.84
CA ALA A 604 36.32 34.90 -146.93
C ALA A 604 36.69 36.39 -146.96
N THR A 605 36.77 37.01 -145.78
CA THR A 605 37.14 38.43 -145.62
C THR A 605 38.60 38.69 -145.97
N THR A 606 39.46 37.67 -145.87
CA THR A 606 40.87 37.71 -146.27
C THR A 606 41.30 36.31 -146.72
N VAL A 607 41.89 36.19 -147.91
CA VAL A 607 42.52 34.95 -148.38
C VAL A 607 44.03 35.14 -148.36
N SER A 608 44.69 34.62 -147.33
CA SER A 608 46.15 34.63 -147.21
C SER A 608 46.68 33.30 -147.74
N ALA A 609 46.98 33.25 -149.04
CA ALA A 609 47.53 32.06 -149.71
C ALA A 609 48.92 32.36 -150.28
N THR A 610 49.86 31.42 -150.09
CA THR A 610 51.26 31.54 -150.53
C THR A 610 51.39 31.53 -152.06
N THR A 611 50.39 31.04 -152.80
CA THR A 611 50.34 31.05 -154.26
C THR A 611 48.89 30.99 -154.72
N VAL A 612 48.46 31.96 -155.54
CA VAL A 612 47.16 31.91 -156.24
C VAL A 612 47.46 31.64 -157.71
N THR A 613 47.40 30.38 -158.11
CA THR A 613 47.48 29.98 -159.53
C THR A 613 46.07 29.95 -160.09
N ALA A 614 45.70 30.99 -160.83
CA ALA A 614 44.48 31.05 -161.62
C ALA A 614 44.84 31.01 -163.11
N ASP A 615 44.29 30.03 -163.84
CA ASP A 615 44.68 29.73 -165.23
C ASP A 615 44.19 30.76 -166.28
N THR A 616 43.42 31.79 -165.90
CA THR A 616 42.96 32.87 -166.80
C THR A 616 42.56 34.13 -166.03
N VAL A 617 43.24 35.27 -166.24
CA VAL A 617 42.71 36.59 -165.89
C VAL A 617 42.97 37.56 -167.04
N ASP A 618 41.88 37.95 -167.72
CA ASP A 618 41.87 38.64 -169.03
C ASP A 618 42.09 40.17 -168.91
N THR A 619 41.89 40.77 -167.73
CA THR A 619 42.17 42.20 -167.46
C THR A 619 42.37 42.47 -165.97
N MET A 620 43.30 43.38 -165.62
CA MET A 620 43.47 43.89 -164.25
C MET A 620 43.24 45.41 -164.23
N VAL A 621 42.14 45.85 -163.62
CA VAL A 621 41.78 47.29 -163.51
C VAL A 621 41.97 47.75 -162.06
N LEU A 622 42.95 48.63 -161.84
CA LEU A 622 43.20 49.29 -160.55
C LEU A 622 42.42 50.62 -160.49
N HIS A 623 41.41 50.71 -159.62
CA HIS A 623 40.65 51.95 -159.41
C HIS A 623 41.30 52.81 -158.31
N ALA A 624 41.38 54.12 -158.58
CA ALA A 624 42.29 55.12 -158.03
C ALA A 624 42.25 55.44 -156.51
N GLY A 625 43.46 55.70 -155.97
CA GLY A 625 43.77 56.76 -154.99
C GLY A 625 44.64 56.37 -153.76
N PRO A 626 45.78 57.04 -153.45
CA PRO A 626 46.84 57.52 -154.33
C PRO A 626 48.23 56.99 -153.89
N SER A 627 48.80 56.00 -154.58
CA SER A 627 50.25 55.89 -154.90
C SER A 627 50.57 54.54 -155.53
N LEU A 628 51.28 54.55 -156.66
CA LEU A 628 52.00 53.38 -157.16
C LEU A 628 53.46 53.54 -156.77
N GLU A 629 53.90 52.82 -155.75
CA GLU A 629 55.30 52.79 -155.35
C GLU A 629 56.06 51.78 -156.21
N ILE A 630 56.90 52.31 -157.11
CA ILE A 630 57.85 51.50 -157.86
C ILE A 630 59.22 51.69 -157.19
N GLY A 631 59.78 50.60 -156.66
CA GLY A 631 61.04 50.63 -155.91
C GLY A 631 62.21 51.26 -156.69
N PRO A 632 63.16 51.93 -156.01
CA PRO A 632 64.23 52.73 -156.64
C PRO A 632 65.11 51.90 -157.59
N GLY A 633 65.36 52.43 -158.81
CA GLY A 633 66.17 51.82 -159.88
C GLY A 633 65.38 51.32 -161.11
N SER A 634 64.06 51.36 -161.05
CA SER A 634 63.18 50.82 -162.10
C SER A 634 62.92 51.81 -163.24
N LYS A 635 63.00 51.34 -164.49
CA LYS A 635 62.66 52.12 -165.70
C LYS A 635 61.22 51.83 -166.12
N ILE A 636 60.49 52.86 -166.54
CA ILE A 636 59.25 52.69 -167.30
C ILE A 636 59.63 52.65 -168.78
N THR A 637 59.33 51.56 -169.46
CA THR A 637 59.60 51.37 -170.89
C THR A 637 58.31 51.44 -171.69
N GLY A 638 58.32 52.06 -172.89
CA GLY A 638 57.17 52.11 -173.80
C GLY A 638 56.29 53.37 -173.71
N LEU A 639 56.80 54.47 -173.13
CA LEU A 639 56.04 55.71 -172.96
C LEU A 639 56.01 56.56 -174.26
N ALA A 640 54.81 56.87 -174.76
CA ALA A 640 54.57 57.70 -175.96
C ALA A 640 54.88 59.19 -175.70
N ALA A 641 55.00 60.01 -176.76
CA ALA A 641 55.24 61.45 -176.62
C ALA A 641 54.03 62.16 -176.01
N GLY A 642 54.25 62.98 -174.98
CA GLY A 642 53.18 63.70 -174.30
C GLY A 642 52.55 64.78 -175.18
N THR A 643 51.21 64.86 -175.18
CA THR A 643 50.41 65.84 -175.92
C THR A 643 49.67 66.81 -175.01
N ASP A 644 49.44 66.44 -173.75
CA ASP A 644 48.80 67.29 -172.74
C ASP A 644 49.79 67.85 -171.71
N PRO A 645 49.50 69.00 -171.06
CA PRO A 645 50.37 69.62 -170.06
C PRO A 645 50.67 68.75 -168.83
N MET A 646 49.91 67.67 -168.63
CA MET A 646 50.02 66.73 -167.51
C MET A 646 50.64 65.40 -167.92
N ASP A 647 50.99 65.22 -169.19
CA ASP A 647 51.63 64.00 -169.67
C ASP A 647 53.10 63.95 -169.25
N ALA A 648 53.58 62.72 -169.03
CA ALA A 648 54.98 62.48 -168.77
C ALA A 648 55.79 62.65 -170.07
N VAL A 649 56.82 63.50 -170.02
CA VAL A 649 57.66 63.86 -171.17
C VAL A 649 58.69 62.76 -171.45
N ASN A 650 58.88 62.37 -172.72
CA ASN A 650 59.89 61.38 -173.10
C ASN A 650 61.23 62.01 -173.53
N TYR A 651 62.31 61.21 -173.55
CA TYR A 651 63.68 61.69 -173.82
C TYR A 651 63.85 62.31 -175.22
N GLY A 652 63.02 61.94 -176.21
CA GLY A 652 63.07 62.51 -177.56
C GLY A 652 62.55 63.95 -177.63
N GLN A 653 61.57 64.31 -176.79
CA GLN A 653 61.02 65.67 -176.73
C GLN A 653 62.03 66.69 -176.13
N LEU A 654 62.99 66.24 -175.32
CA LEU A 654 63.98 67.11 -174.67
C LEU A 654 65.14 67.49 -175.61
N THR A 655 65.53 66.61 -176.54
CA THR A 655 66.66 66.87 -177.45
C THR A 655 66.32 67.92 -178.54
N ALA A 656 65.06 68.04 -178.94
CA ALA A 656 64.63 69.01 -179.96
C ALA A 656 64.74 70.48 -179.51
N VAL A 657 64.63 70.76 -178.20
CA VAL A 657 64.76 72.10 -177.62
C VAL A 657 66.22 72.55 -177.57
N GLN A 658 67.16 71.62 -177.35
CA GLN A 658 68.59 71.95 -177.23
C GLN A 658 69.19 72.48 -178.55
N ASN A 659 68.70 72.03 -179.71
CA ASN A 659 69.21 72.45 -181.02
C ASN A 659 68.72 73.83 -181.51
N GLN A 660 67.77 74.48 -180.82
CA GLN A 660 67.33 75.84 -181.17
C GLN A 660 68.08 76.96 -180.43
N LEU A 661 69.04 76.64 -179.54
CA LEU A 661 69.78 77.65 -178.76
C LEU A 661 71.17 78.06 -179.32
N ASP A 662 71.67 77.44 -180.39
CA ASP A 662 72.82 77.94 -181.16
C ASP A 662 72.41 79.16 -182.04
N ASN A 663 73.23 80.24 -182.17
CA ASN A 663 73.25 81.28 -183.27
C ASN A 663 72.81 82.80 -183.12
N VAL A 664 73.01 83.57 -182.04
CA VAL A 664 72.83 85.08 -182.13
C VAL A 664 73.94 85.90 -181.41
N HIS A 665 74.59 86.86 -182.13
CA HIS A 665 75.87 87.58 -181.83
C HIS A 665 75.79 89.02 -181.20
N PHE A 666 76.86 89.41 -180.47
CA PHE A 666 77.60 90.72 -180.26
C PHE A 666 77.01 92.06 -179.67
N ASN A 667 77.73 92.61 -178.65
CA ASN A 667 78.36 93.96 -178.48
C ASN A 667 77.91 95.05 -177.41
N VAL A 668 78.94 95.55 -176.66
CA VAL A 668 79.26 96.85 -175.94
C VAL A 668 78.51 97.42 -174.69
N ALA A 669 79.30 97.55 -173.59
CA ALA A 669 79.48 98.54 -172.49
C ALA A 669 78.37 99.45 -171.89
N ASN A 670 78.31 99.60 -170.54
CA ASN A 670 78.91 100.72 -169.74
C ASN A 670 78.49 100.71 -168.24
N SER A 671 79.43 101.11 -167.38
CA SER A 671 79.38 101.82 -166.08
C SER A 671 78.38 101.47 -164.95
N SER A 672 78.98 100.96 -163.85
CA SER A 672 79.18 101.66 -162.56
C SER A 672 78.12 101.68 -161.45
N THR A 673 78.71 101.58 -160.24
CA THR A 673 78.34 102.10 -158.91
C THR A 673 77.55 101.21 -157.96
N GLY A 674 78.16 100.96 -156.81
CA GLY A 674 77.54 101.38 -155.56
C GLY A 674 77.58 100.36 -154.42
N THR A 675 78.67 100.40 -153.63
CA THR A 675 78.69 100.53 -152.16
C THR A 675 77.65 99.75 -151.34
N GLY A 676 77.95 98.98 -150.30
CA GLY A 676 79.12 98.94 -149.41
C GLY A 676 78.64 98.67 -147.97
N THR A 677 79.55 98.13 -147.13
CA THR A 677 79.59 98.18 -145.63
C THR A 677 78.51 97.39 -144.86
N SER A 678 78.71 96.78 -143.68
CA SER A 678 79.81 96.46 -142.74
C SER A 678 79.13 95.58 -141.65
N ARG A 679 79.66 94.50 -141.09
CA ARG A 679 80.99 94.26 -140.49
C ARG A 679 81.59 92.93 -140.90
#